data_AF-A0A7J6D2C0-F1
#
_entry.id   AF-A0A7J6D2C0-F1
#
_cell.length_a   1.000
_cell.length_b   1.000
_cell.length_c   1.000
_cell.angle_alpha   90.00
_cell.angle_beta   90.00
_cell.angle_gamma   90.00
#
_symmetry.space_group_name_H-M   'P 1'
#
loop_
_entity.id
_entity.type
_entity.pdbx_description
1 polymer ?
#
loop_
_entity_poly.entity_id
_entity_poly.type
_entity_poly.pdbx_seq_one_letter_code
_entity_poly.pdbx_strand_id
1 'polypeptide(L)'
;MILEFSSCDLVHRRSCQSSQHKTSLIEELEHILNDECFQPEEVSLATAWQKRKSLSHEKWHIARESLIMNLLEAEYVQECICQHCLTAEAIVRCRDCLPRQYLCTLCDGDVHQHLPLHNRESMVHGFFKPLCPTTAVKRHSETFEFSEQVRYLPLHLPEKICACSESSCRVTSGKQIILINFNGRYNLTLPSLECSCCGKTWTVELSNLLMSGYWPASIHFDTVYEAELFRSFLDLKLFAPGLSRQAFLGMLDRRTEYNGRNGKICGDTFQKAFLEWTFAQHEVERLCGAQPFKCPACSPSMHAVSVDGNRKLYRFHNAHGTEKGYFDGTFIMKDDDVSSFVEYVHEKTKHSTGKGVCGSSQWTAAKESAKKSASKIDEEGLEVAVCRHGGLLKALNMFRGEIFAYPLFLQNTLSKENVAFFCSDVACKYWPYLKRVVGHCPELSPLLNMRPLLSVMHAKAHEWSCEIKWSGRNQKGAGLTIGEEVEQVNSFLSRAEVCTKYMSKAARSDMLTVLASAWNKRKSENLAKSLSQRYVKTTQRLKVERESFASLQAELNVSDDNIQQWVSDVQQWAAVSRAKDDAGLEGKIRGLYVSIKLRKSNLYHQTDGNKRRHRIRRRINEDKSTLAAAIKEFNEQSVHQLPSVDELLAADHFQWPWECPDTNKSNLSTKKMVFDRFMLLSRLKEEEQIIVIEVKQHWQSLKEAECSLRDLSVEIQNNNSDFELSEGSSNGLLCLLKRKLEDLQFLQNKARMLYRQCVLGQASDNILCDNMFDEETEDADYSSDETHSDED
;
A
#
# COMPACT_ATOMS: atom_id res chain seq x y z
N MET A 1 19.86 12.22 -65.44
CA MET A 1 20.89 12.10 -64.39
C MET A 1 20.13 11.97 -63.08
N ILE A 2 19.86 10.72 -62.71
CA ILE A 2 19.12 10.31 -61.52
C ILE A 2 20.13 10.25 -60.39
N LEU A 3 19.87 10.89 -59.26
CA LEU A 3 20.64 10.69 -58.03
C LEU A 3 19.74 9.93 -57.04
N GLU A 4 20.10 8.67 -56.86
CA GLU A 4 19.61 7.77 -55.83
C GLU A 4 20.09 8.26 -54.45
N PHE A 5 19.16 8.43 -53.50
CA PHE A 5 19.48 8.46 -52.08
C PHE A 5 18.92 7.18 -51.44
N SER A 6 19.85 6.40 -50.88
CA SER A 6 19.62 5.10 -50.28
C SER A 6 18.82 5.22 -48.96
N SER A 7 17.92 4.26 -48.73
CA SER A 7 17.01 4.13 -47.59
C SER A 7 17.69 3.70 -46.28
N CYS A 8 19.02 3.54 -46.26
CA CYS A 8 19.78 3.05 -45.10
C CYS A 8 20.05 4.14 -44.01
N ASP A 9 19.98 5.43 -44.38
CA ASP A 9 20.35 6.54 -43.47
C ASP A 9 19.25 6.95 -42.46
N LEU A 10 18.00 6.54 -42.66
CA LEU A 10 16.87 6.94 -41.81
C LEU A 10 16.72 6.11 -40.52
N VAL A 11 17.16 4.85 -40.53
CA VAL A 11 17.14 3.95 -39.36
C VAL A 11 18.31 4.25 -38.41
N HIS A 12 19.49 4.56 -38.96
CA HIS A 12 20.66 4.96 -38.18
C HIS A 12 20.48 6.33 -37.50
N ARG A 13 19.87 7.32 -38.17
CA ARG A 13 19.58 8.64 -37.57
C ARG A 13 18.61 8.58 -36.38
N ARG A 14 17.61 7.68 -36.39
CA ARG A 14 16.63 7.55 -35.30
C ARG A 14 17.16 6.80 -34.08
N SER A 15 17.98 5.76 -34.28
CA SER A 15 18.73 5.10 -33.20
C SER A 15 19.70 6.08 -32.52
N CYS A 16 20.41 6.89 -33.33
CA CYS A 16 21.33 7.92 -32.88
C CYS A 16 20.63 9.04 -32.10
N GLN A 17 19.45 9.51 -32.52
CA GLN A 17 18.65 10.51 -31.78
C GLN A 17 18.14 10.00 -30.42
N SER A 18 17.70 8.73 -30.33
CA SER A 18 17.24 8.16 -29.05
C SER A 18 18.40 7.91 -28.06
N SER A 19 19.58 7.57 -28.59
CA SER A 19 20.81 7.43 -27.82
C SER A 19 21.32 8.80 -27.37
N GLN A 20 21.34 9.82 -28.24
CA GLN A 20 21.73 11.19 -27.90
C GLN A 20 20.81 11.82 -26.85
N HIS A 21 19.49 11.59 -26.94
CA HIS A 21 18.55 12.07 -25.92
C HIS A 21 18.75 11.37 -24.57
N LYS A 22 19.07 10.07 -24.56
CA LYS A 22 19.43 9.35 -23.32
C LYS A 22 20.74 9.89 -22.73
N THR A 23 21.78 10.05 -23.54
CA THR A 23 23.06 10.61 -23.09
C THR A 23 22.86 12.00 -22.52
N SER A 24 22.09 12.87 -23.17
CA SER A 24 21.70 14.20 -22.66
C SER A 24 20.95 14.11 -21.32
N LEU A 25 19.99 13.20 -21.16
CA LEU A 25 19.26 13.02 -19.89
C LEU A 25 20.14 12.48 -18.77
N ILE A 26 21.07 11.57 -19.08
CA ILE A 26 22.03 11.03 -18.13
C ILE A 26 23.04 12.11 -17.73
N GLU A 27 23.57 12.89 -18.68
CA GLU A 27 24.45 14.03 -18.43
C GLU A 27 23.76 15.12 -17.57
N GLU A 28 22.49 15.41 -17.85
CA GLU A 28 21.66 16.28 -17.00
C GLU A 28 21.49 15.70 -15.58
N LEU A 29 21.24 14.39 -15.46
CA LEU A 29 21.11 13.72 -14.17
C LEU A 29 22.42 13.71 -13.39
N GLU A 30 23.57 13.48 -14.06
CA GLU A 30 24.91 13.58 -13.46
C GLU A 30 25.16 14.98 -12.91
N HIS A 31 24.91 16.03 -13.70
CA HIS A 31 25.02 17.41 -13.24
C HIS A 31 24.13 17.67 -12.02
N ILE A 32 22.90 17.17 -12.04
CA ILE A 32 21.91 17.36 -10.97
C ILE A 32 22.29 16.62 -9.67
N LEU A 33 23.01 15.49 -9.78
CA LEU A 33 23.42 14.64 -8.65
C LEU A 33 24.81 14.99 -8.09
N ASN A 34 25.58 15.89 -8.73
CA ASN A 34 26.99 16.18 -8.41
C ASN A 34 27.26 17.26 -7.36
N ASP A 35 26.24 17.82 -6.69
CA ASP A 35 26.45 18.59 -5.44
C ASP A 35 26.89 17.66 -4.29
N GLU A 36 27.77 18.17 -3.41
CA GLU A 36 28.91 17.50 -2.74
C GLU A 36 28.73 16.21 -1.88
N CYS A 37 29.83 15.45 -1.89
CA CYS A 37 30.42 14.44 -0.97
C CYS A 37 29.56 13.38 -0.24
N PHE A 38 29.83 12.10 -0.54
CA PHE A 38 29.66 10.98 0.41
C PHE A 38 30.53 9.78 0.00
N GLN A 39 31.09 9.05 0.99
CA GLN A 39 31.78 7.76 0.79
C GLN A 39 30.90 6.61 1.32
N PRO A 40 30.60 5.56 0.53
CA PRO A 40 29.81 4.43 0.99
C PRO A 40 30.66 3.42 1.79
N GLU A 41 30.17 3.00 2.95
CA GLU A 41 30.65 1.80 3.64
C GLU A 41 29.91 0.55 3.12
N GLU A 42 30.68 -0.46 2.76
CA GLU A 42 30.20 -1.77 2.30
C GLU A 42 29.86 -2.69 3.48
N VAL A 43 28.66 -3.26 3.48
CA VAL A 43 28.35 -4.46 4.27
C VAL A 43 27.65 -5.48 3.35
N SER A 44 28.31 -6.62 3.15
CA SER A 44 27.81 -7.76 2.37
C SER A 44 27.77 -8.98 3.28
N LEU A 45 26.66 -9.71 3.36
CA LEU A 45 26.64 -11.12 3.82
C LEU A 45 25.27 -11.81 3.50
N ALA A 46 25.12 -12.48 2.35
CA ALA A 46 23.93 -13.30 2.08
C ALA A 46 24.16 -14.59 1.28
N THR A 47 24.91 -15.55 1.83
CA THR A 47 24.86 -16.97 1.38
C THR A 47 24.69 -17.98 2.52
N ALA A 48 24.46 -17.51 3.76
CA ALA A 48 24.44 -18.36 4.95
C ALA A 48 23.05 -18.60 5.58
N TRP A 49 21.95 -18.07 5.03
CA TRP A 49 20.64 -18.09 5.72
C TRP A 49 20.05 -19.49 5.95
N GLN A 50 19.99 -20.35 4.94
CA GLN A 50 19.40 -21.69 5.09
C GLN A 50 20.21 -22.57 6.05
N LYS A 51 21.55 -22.49 5.98
CA LYS A 51 22.46 -23.20 6.90
C LYS A 51 22.39 -22.62 8.32
N ARG A 52 22.22 -21.30 8.48
CA ARG A 52 21.95 -20.66 9.78
C ARG A 52 20.61 -21.12 10.37
N LYS A 53 19.57 -21.27 9.54
CA LYS A 53 18.23 -21.69 9.97
C LYS A 53 18.22 -23.13 10.49
N SER A 54 18.87 -24.06 9.79
CA SER A 54 18.95 -25.47 10.25
C SER A 54 19.78 -25.59 11.53
N LEU A 55 20.95 -24.94 11.59
CA LEU A 55 21.79 -24.92 12.79
C LEU A 55 21.09 -24.24 13.97
N SER A 56 20.30 -23.19 13.73
CA SER A 56 19.52 -22.52 14.78
C SER A 56 18.43 -23.45 15.33
N HIS A 57 17.72 -24.18 14.47
CA HIS A 57 16.67 -25.11 14.90
C HIS A 57 17.24 -26.21 15.82
N GLU A 58 18.39 -26.80 15.44
CA GLU A 58 19.06 -27.82 16.25
C GLU A 58 19.50 -27.27 17.61
N LYS A 59 20.07 -26.06 17.64
CA LYS A 59 20.45 -25.39 18.90
C LYS A 59 19.25 -25.13 19.81
N TRP A 60 18.12 -24.68 19.26
CA TRP A 60 16.88 -24.49 20.02
C TRP A 60 16.31 -25.81 20.55
N HIS A 61 16.46 -26.90 19.80
CA HIS A 61 16.05 -28.22 20.25
C HIS A 61 16.87 -28.68 21.48
N ILE A 62 18.20 -28.57 21.39
CA ILE A 62 19.12 -28.92 22.49
C ILE A 62 18.87 -28.04 23.72
N ALA A 63 18.65 -26.73 23.53
CA ALA A 63 18.45 -25.80 24.64
C ALA A 63 17.08 -25.93 25.34
N ARG A 64 16.09 -26.60 24.73
CA ARG A 64 14.69 -26.54 25.17
C ARG A 64 14.47 -27.03 26.60
N GLU A 65 15.10 -28.14 26.98
CA GLU A 65 14.97 -28.68 28.34
C GLU A 65 15.55 -27.72 29.38
N SER A 66 16.76 -27.21 29.14
CA SER A 66 17.39 -26.21 30.00
C SER A 66 16.56 -24.93 30.08
N LEU A 67 15.99 -24.45 28.97
CA LEU A 67 15.11 -23.28 28.97
C LEU A 67 13.86 -23.48 29.83
N ILE A 68 13.27 -24.68 29.84
CA ILE A 68 12.11 -25.00 30.69
C ILE A 68 12.52 -24.97 32.16
N MET A 69 13.64 -25.61 32.52
CA MET A 69 14.13 -25.62 33.92
C MET A 69 14.44 -24.20 34.41
N ASN A 70 15.16 -23.41 33.61
CA ASN A 70 15.45 -22.01 33.94
C ASN A 70 14.18 -21.13 34.02
N LEU A 71 13.17 -21.41 33.19
CA LEU A 71 11.88 -20.70 33.25
C LEU A 71 11.13 -21.00 34.56
N LEU A 72 11.15 -22.26 35.01
CA LEU A 72 10.56 -22.66 36.29
C LEU A 72 11.32 -22.05 37.48
N GLU A 73 12.66 -22.09 37.45
CA GLU A 73 13.51 -21.46 38.46
C GLU A 73 13.26 -19.94 38.55
N ALA A 74 13.03 -19.27 37.42
CA ALA A 74 12.70 -17.84 37.38
C ALA A 74 11.35 -17.47 38.01
N GLU A 75 10.45 -18.44 38.21
CA GLU A 75 9.17 -18.26 38.89
C GLU A 75 9.21 -18.72 40.37
N TYR A 76 10.34 -19.22 40.85
CA TYR A 76 10.52 -19.56 42.26
C TYR A 76 10.62 -18.28 43.12
N VAL A 77 9.70 -18.14 44.08
CA VAL A 77 9.71 -17.05 45.06
C VAL A 77 10.67 -17.41 46.18
N GLN A 78 11.90 -16.91 46.09
CA GLN A 78 12.91 -17.08 47.14
C GLN A 78 12.90 -15.89 48.10
N GLU A 79 13.06 -16.17 49.40
CA GLU A 79 13.35 -15.15 50.40
C GLU A 79 14.63 -14.41 50.02
N CYS A 80 14.52 -13.09 49.86
CA CYS A 80 15.63 -12.24 49.50
C CYS A 80 15.53 -10.88 50.21
N ILE A 81 16.67 -10.21 50.32
CA ILE A 81 16.72 -8.84 50.83
C ILE A 81 16.37 -7.85 49.73
N CYS A 82 15.77 -6.74 50.13
CA CYS A 82 15.47 -5.63 49.23
C CYS A 82 16.75 -5.14 48.56
N GLN A 83 16.74 -5.07 47.24
CA GLN A 83 17.89 -4.65 46.44
C GLN A 83 18.19 -3.14 46.54
N HIS A 84 17.26 -2.36 47.10
CA HIS A 84 17.42 -0.92 47.24
C HIS A 84 18.01 -0.53 48.61
N CYS A 85 17.39 -0.97 49.71
CA CYS A 85 17.87 -0.66 51.06
C CYS A 85 18.83 -1.71 51.64
N LEU A 86 18.97 -2.88 51.00
CA LEU A 86 19.86 -3.99 51.40
C LEU A 86 19.67 -4.50 52.83
N THR A 87 18.55 -4.17 53.46
CA THR A 87 18.30 -4.42 54.90
C THR A 87 16.97 -5.12 55.15
N ALA A 88 15.89 -4.64 54.55
CA ALA A 88 14.56 -5.20 54.74
C ALA A 88 14.30 -6.38 53.80
N GLU A 89 13.38 -7.27 54.20
CA GLU A 89 12.85 -8.35 53.36
C GLU A 89 12.18 -7.78 52.09
N ALA A 90 12.49 -8.38 50.94
CA ALA A 90 11.83 -8.06 49.69
C ALA A 90 10.52 -8.84 49.55
N ILE A 91 9.44 -8.12 49.25
CA ILE A 91 8.10 -8.70 49.16
C ILE A 91 7.38 -8.29 47.86
N VAL A 92 7.93 -7.31 47.14
CA VAL A 92 7.45 -6.85 45.84
C VAL A 92 8.53 -7.11 44.80
N ARG A 93 8.17 -7.70 43.66
CA ARG A 93 8.99 -7.76 42.46
C ARG A 93 8.44 -6.78 41.42
N CYS A 94 9.29 -5.93 40.87
CA CYS A 94 8.94 -5.13 39.69
C CYS A 94 9.39 -5.85 38.43
N ARG A 95 8.47 -6.03 37.47
CA ARG A 95 8.77 -6.69 36.19
C ARG A 95 9.45 -5.77 35.17
N ASP A 96 9.25 -4.47 35.32
CA ASP A 96 9.64 -3.48 34.33
C ASP A 96 10.94 -2.76 34.71
N CYS A 97 11.28 -2.67 36.01
CA CYS A 97 12.62 -2.23 36.42
C CYS A 97 13.66 -3.28 36.03
N LEU A 98 14.71 -2.89 35.30
CA LEU A 98 15.77 -3.80 34.87
C LEU A 98 17.03 -3.69 35.75
N PRO A 99 17.66 -4.82 36.13
CA PRO A 99 17.11 -6.19 36.10
C PRO A 99 15.98 -6.34 37.13
N ARG A 100 14.91 -7.12 36.83
CA ARG A 100 13.67 -7.25 37.65
C ARG A 100 13.91 -7.05 39.15
N GLN A 101 13.51 -5.89 39.66
CA GLN A 101 13.93 -5.45 41.00
C GLN A 101 13.08 -6.06 42.11
N TYR A 102 13.73 -6.51 43.19
CA TYR A 102 13.10 -7.03 44.40
C TYR A 102 13.15 -5.98 45.52
N LEU A 103 12.00 -5.54 45.99
CA LEU A 103 11.83 -4.38 46.87
C LEU A 103 11.05 -4.73 48.14
N CYS A 104 11.41 -4.10 49.26
CA CYS A 104 10.57 -4.07 50.45
C CYS A 104 9.39 -3.11 50.24
N THR A 105 8.44 -3.09 51.18
CA THR A 105 7.23 -2.25 51.13
C THR A 105 7.54 -0.74 51.01
N LEU A 106 8.59 -0.25 51.69
CA LEU A 106 8.97 1.16 51.68
C LEU A 106 9.63 1.55 50.35
N CYS A 107 10.64 0.79 49.92
CA CYS A 107 11.34 1.06 48.67
C CYS A 107 10.43 0.89 47.44
N ASP A 108 9.43 -0.01 47.49
CA ASP A 108 8.36 -0.08 46.48
C ASP A 108 7.59 1.24 46.38
N GLY A 109 7.23 1.84 47.52
CA GLY A 109 6.59 3.14 47.60
C GLY A 109 7.44 4.25 46.99
N ASP A 110 8.71 4.31 47.37
CA ASP A 110 9.65 5.36 46.95
C ASP A 110 9.99 5.30 45.46
N VAL A 111 10.15 4.09 44.89
CA VAL A 111 10.46 3.90 43.47
C VAL A 111 9.20 4.07 42.62
N HIS A 112 8.11 3.38 42.95
CA HIS A 112 6.94 3.31 42.09
C HIS A 112 5.93 4.44 42.27
N GLN A 113 6.18 5.40 43.17
CA GLN A 113 5.50 6.69 43.10
C GLN A 113 5.91 7.49 41.85
N HIS A 114 7.17 7.34 41.39
CA HIS A 114 7.70 7.99 40.19
C HIS A 114 7.56 7.13 38.93
N LEU A 115 7.35 5.82 39.11
CA LEU A 115 7.16 4.85 38.03
C LEU A 115 5.81 4.13 38.18
N PRO A 116 4.67 4.84 38.22
CA PRO A 116 3.36 4.26 38.55
C PRO A 116 2.82 3.32 37.46
N LEU A 117 3.41 3.34 36.25
CA LEU A 117 2.99 2.50 35.14
C LEU A 117 3.66 1.11 35.15
N HIS A 118 4.67 0.92 36.00
CA HIS A 118 5.37 -0.36 36.11
C HIS A 118 4.46 -1.47 36.64
N ASN A 119 4.59 -2.65 36.06
CA ASN A 119 3.88 -3.86 36.46
C ASN A 119 4.63 -4.50 37.63
N ARG A 120 3.95 -4.58 38.77
CA ARG A 120 4.49 -5.08 40.04
C ARG A 120 3.82 -6.39 40.41
N GLU A 121 4.50 -7.20 41.20
CA GLU A 121 4.01 -8.48 41.70
C GLU A 121 4.29 -8.58 43.20
N SER A 122 3.33 -9.07 43.96
CA SER A 122 3.47 -9.41 45.37
C SER A 122 4.04 -10.83 45.51
N MET A 123 4.89 -11.02 46.50
CA MET A 123 5.46 -12.31 46.89
C MET A 123 4.82 -12.88 48.17
N VAL A 124 3.88 -12.15 48.79
CA VAL A 124 3.31 -12.43 50.14
C VAL A 124 2.72 -13.83 50.27
N HIS A 125 2.18 -14.39 49.19
CA HIS A 125 1.52 -15.70 49.20
C HIS A 125 2.42 -16.84 48.67
N GLY A 126 3.74 -16.64 48.58
CA GLY A 126 4.68 -17.65 48.09
C GLY A 126 4.64 -17.88 46.58
N PHE A 127 3.95 -17.01 45.83
CA PHE A 127 3.96 -16.95 44.37
C PHE A 127 3.87 -15.50 43.91
N PHE A 128 4.34 -15.20 42.70
CA PHE A 128 4.25 -13.87 42.12
C PHE A 128 2.80 -13.54 41.72
N LYS A 129 2.16 -12.66 42.48
CA LYS A 129 0.78 -12.21 42.24
C LYS A 129 0.78 -10.78 41.69
N PRO A 130 0.26 -10.51 40.49
CA PRO A 130 0.19 -9.16 39.94
C PRO A 130 -0.48 -8.16 40.88
N LEU A 131 0.10 -6.95 40.97
CA LEU A 131 -0.34 -5.84 41.80
C LEU A 131 -0.75 -4.65 40.95
N CYS A 132 -2.00 -4.21 41.11
CA CYS A 132 -2.45 -2.94 40.55
C CYS A 132 -1.59 -1.77 41.08
N PRO A 133 -1.31 -0.74 40.27
CA PRO A 133 -0.61 0.47 40.75
C PRO A 133 -1.25 1.09 42.00
N THR A 134 -2.58 1.04 42.11
CA THR A 134 -3.35 1.59 43.23
C THR A 134 -3.40 0.69 44.46
N THR A 135 -2.65 -0.42 44.49
CA THR A 135 -2.55 -1.31 45.65
C THR A 135 -1.15 -1.26 46.24
N ALA A 136 -1.01 -0.87 47.50
CA ALA A 136 0.22 -0.96 48.27
C ALA A 136 0.21 -2.21 49.14
N VAL A 137 1.38 -2.79 49.36
CA VAL A 137 1.57 -3.80 50.42
C VAL A 137 2.17 -3.11 51.63
N LYS A 138 1.54 -3.27 52.79
CA LYS A 138 2.00 -2.71 54.06
C LYS A 138 2.33 -3.84 55.02
N ARG A 139 3.37 -3.64 55.83
CA ARG A 139 3.71 -4.56 56.92
C ARG A 139 2.98 -4.12 58.19
N HIS A 140 2.24 -5.05 58.81
CA HIS A 140 1.59 -4.85 60.09
C HIS A 140 2.08 -5.96 61.04
N SER A 141 3.03 -5.63 61.91
CA SER A 141 3.74 -6.60 62.76
C SER A 141 4.44 -7.72 61.95
N GLU A 142 4.00 -8.96 62.07
CA GLU A 142 4.53 -10.14 61.36
C GLU A 142 3.72 -10.50 60.09
N THR A 143 2.65 -9.76 59.77
CA THR A 143 1.81 -10.03 58.59
C THR A 143 1.86 -8.89 57.57
N PHE A 144 1.47 -9.20 56.33
CA PHE A 144 1.35 -8.23 55.23
C PHE A 144 -0.12 -8.02 54.85
N GLU A 145 -0.50 -6.75 54.67
CA GLU A 145 -1.85 -6.36 54.27
C GLU A 145 -1.82 -5.55 52.97
N PHE A 146 -2.87 -5.68 52.17
CA PHE A 146 -3.07 -4.92 50.95
C PHE A 146 -3.96 -3.70 51.24
N SER A 147 -3.50 -2.51 50.85
CA SER A 147 -4.25 -1.27 51.05
C SER A 147 -4.33 -0.46 49.76
N GLU A 148 -5.40 0.30 49.58
CA GLU A 148 -5.51 1.22 48.46
C GLU A 148 -4.56 2.42 48.64
N GLN A 149 -4.04 2.90 47.51
CA GLN A 149 -3.20 4.08 47.42
C GLN A 149 -3.52 4.89 46.17
N VAL A 150 -3.33 6.20 46.27
CA VAL A 150 -3.47 7.12 45.13
C VAL A 150 -2.23 6.99 44.25
N ARG A 151 -2.43 6.87 42.93
CA ARG A 151 -1.37 6.98 41.92
C ARG A 151 -1.74 8.04 40.92
N TYR A 152 -0.80 8.96 40.70
CA TYR A 152 -1.00 10.06 39.77
C TYR A 152 -0.66 9.64 38.34
N LEU A 153 -1.37 10.21 37.36
CA LEU A 153 -0.93 10.16 35.97
C LEU A 153 0.43 10.91 35.87
N PRO A 154 1.49 10.28 35.36
CA PRO A 154 2.76 10.97 35.12
C PRO A 154 2.51 12.13 34.15
N LEU A 155 2.81 13.36 34.56
CA LEU A 155 2.60 14.56 33.74
C LEU A 155 3.76 15.53 33.95
N HIS A 156 4.00 16.35 32.93
CA HIS A 156 4.81 17.55 33.12
C HIS A 156 4.04 18.57 33.97
N LEU A 157 4.44 18.71 35.24
CA LEU A 157 3.86 19.68 36.16
C LEU A 157 4.47 21.07 35.93
N PRO A 158 3.72 22.16 36.16
CA PRO A 158 4.28 23.50 36.10
C PRO A 158 5.27 23.73 37.26
N GLU A 159 6.37 24.43 36.99
CA GLU A 159 7.38 24.76 38.01
C GLU A 159 6.80 25.68 39.10
N LYS A 160 5.92 26.62 38.72
CA LYS A 160 5.28 27.57 39.63
C LYS A 160 3.82 27.80 39.25
N ILE A 161 2.94 27.78 40.25
CA ILE A 161 1.54 28.19 40.11
C ILE A 161 1.27 29.59 40.67
N CYS A 162 2.18 30.13 41.48
CA CYS A 162 2.11 31.44 42.13
C CYS A 162 3.52 31.98 42.44
N ALA A 163 3.61 33.20 42.98
CA ALA A 163 4.86 33.84 43.37
C ALA A 163 5.42 33.38 44.74
N CYS A 164 4.76 32.45 45.43
CA CYS A 164 5.24 31.89 46.70
C CYS A 164 6.45 30.96 46.48
N SER A 165 7.14 30.59 47.57
CA SER A 165 8.24 29.62 47.54
C SER A 165 7.80 28.28 46.94
N GLU A 166 8.69 27.61 46.18
CA GLU A 166 8.44 26.30 45.57
C GLU A 166 8.05 25.23 46.59
N SER A 167 8.65 25.28 47.79
CA SER A 167 8.30 24.42 48.94
C SER A 167 6.88 24.61 49.47
N SER A 168 6.18 25.66 49.04
CA SER A 168 4.79 25.95 49.46
C SER A 168 3.75 25.28 48.58
N CYS A 169 4.14 24.66 47.46
CA CYS A 169 3.21 23.95 46.59
C CYS A 169 3.21 22.45 46.90
N ARG A 170 2.03 21.87 47.09
CA ARG A 170 1.86 20.43 47.28
C ARG A 170 1.02 19.81 46.17
N VAL A 171 1.34 18.57 45.81
CA VAL A 171 0.52 17.75 44.93
C VAL A 171 -0.65 17.16 45.73
N THR A 172 -1.85 17.30 45.19
CA THR A 172 -3.12 16.85 45.76
C THR A 172 -3.87 16.01 44.73
N SER A 173 -4.85 15.24 45.21
CA SER A 173 -5.72 14.42 44.36
C SER A 173 -6.74 15.27 43.62
N GLY A 174 -6.64 15.28 42.29
CA GLY A 174 -7.66 15.83 41.40
C GLY A 174 -8.69 14.78 40.97
N LYS A 175 -9.15 14.92 39.73
CA LYS A 175 -10.15 14.04 39.09
C LYS A 175 -9.58 12.64 38.82
N GLN A 176 -10.40 11.60 38.97
CA GLN A 176 -10.05 10.24 38.54
C GLN A 176 -9.94 10.17 37.02
N ILE A 177 -8.98 9.39 36.51
CA ILE A 177 -8.71 9.28 35.07
C ILE A 177 -8.31 7.86 34.69
N ILE A 178 -8.70 7.47 33.48
CA ILE A 178 -8.29 6.21 32.88
C ILE A 178 -7.17 6.47 31.87
N LEU A 179 -6.00 5.88 32.07
CA LEU A 179 -4.95 5.84 31.06
C LEU A 179 -4.98 4.48 30.34
N ILE A 180 -4.88 4.50 29.01
CA ILE A 180 -4.77 3.29 28.20
C ILE A 180 -3.48 3.37 27.38
N ASN A 181 -2.60 2.40 27.57
CA ASN A 181 -1.36 2.25 26.82
C ASN A 181 -1.24 0.81 26.27
N PHE A 182 -0.09 0.47 25.71
CA PHE A 182 0.14 -0.87 25.14
C PHE A 182 0.12 -2.00 26.19
N ASN A 183 0.25 -1.68 27.49
CA ASN A 183 0.12 -2.61 28.61
C ASN A 183 -1.31 -2.73 29.16
N GLY A 184 -2.27 -2.01 28.58
CA GLY A 184 -3.68 -2.07 28.93
C GLY A 184 -4.16 -0.83 29.68
N ARG A 185 -5.22 -1.01 30.47
CA ARG A 185 -5.93 0.04 31.19
C ARG A 185 -5.37 0.26 32.59
N TYR A 186 -5.22 1.52 32.98
CA TYR A 186 -4.79 1.99 34.29
C TYR A 186 -5.85 2.96 34.84
N ASN A 187 -6.29 2.75 36.07
CA ASN A 187 -7.12 3.73 36.80
C ASN A 187 -6.19 4.55 37.69
N LEU A 188 -6.07 5.84 37.40
CA LEU A 188 -5.14 6.78 38.03
C LEU A 188 -5.89 8.04 38.46
N THR A 189 -5.18 9.00 39.04
CA THR A 189 -5.72 10.30 39.43
C THR A 189 -4.94 11.41 38.76
N LEU A 190 -5.62 12.44 38.27
CA LEU A 190 -4.94 13.64 37.80
C LEU A 190 -4.30 14.38 38.99
N PRO A 191 -3.03 14.77 38.91
CA PRO A 191 -2.41 15.63 39.93
C PRO A 191 -3.05 17.01 39.89
N SER A 192 -3.28 17.59 41.07
CA SER A 192 -3.66 18.99 41.26
C SER A 192 -2.62 19.65 42.15
N LEU A 193 -2.27 20.91 41.88
CA LEU A 193 -1.33 21.65 42.73
C LEU A 193 -2.09 22.66 43.57
N GLU A 194 -1.75 22.74 44.84
CA GLU A 194 -2.30 23.72 45.79
C GLU A 194 -1.15 24.42 46.53
N CYS A 195 -1.18 25.75 46.55
CA CYS A 195 -0.24 26.53 47.34
C CYS A 195 -0.76 26.69 48.78
N SER A 196 -0.03 26.18 49.76
CA SER A 196 -0.37 26.30 51.19
C SER A 196 -0.28 27.74 51.72
N CYS A 197 0.41 28.64 51.01
CA CYS A 197 0.58 30.04 51.42
C CYS A 197 -0.56 30.94 50.93
N CYS A 198 -0.92 30.87 49.64
CA CYS A 198 -1.90 31.77 49.03
C CYS A 198 -3.22 31.09 48.60
N GLY A 199 -3.34 29.76 48.76
CA GLY A 199 -4.53 29.00 48.39
C GLY A 199 -4.76 28.86 46.88
N LYS A 200 -3.84 29.34 46.03
CA LYS A 200 -3.97 29.21 44.58
C LYS A 200 -3.87 27.74 44.17
N THR A 201 -4.75 27.33 43.25
CA THR A 201 -4.81 25.97 42.71
C THR A 201 -4.46 25.95 41.22
N TRP A 202 -4.00 24.80 40.75
CA TRP A 202 -3.79 24.50 39.34
C TRP A 202 -4.33 23.11 39.03
N THR A 203 -4.99 22.98 37.88
CA THR A 203 -5.57 21.74 37.39
C THR A 203 -5.04 21.44 35.99
N VAL A 204 -5.00 20.16 35.63
CA VAL A 204 -4.53 19.70 34.33
C VAL A 204 -5.44 20.17 33.20
N GLU A 205 -4.82 20.73 32.16
CA GLU A 205 -5.47 21.12 30.90
C GLU A 205 -5.02 20.23 29.73
N LEU A 206 -5.69 20.37 28.57
CA LEU A 206 -5.39 19.60 27.37
C LEU A 206 -3.93 19.73 26.92
N SER A 207 -3.37 20.94 26.98
CA SER A 207 -1.98 21.21 26.61
C SER A 207 -1.00 20.37 27.43
N ASN A 208 -1.25 20.18 28.73
CA ASN A 208 -0.41 19.38 29.61
C ASN A 208 -0.44 17.89 29.23
N LEU A 209 -1.61 17.38 28.83
CA LEU A 209 -1.76 16.00 28.37
C LEU A 209 -0.98 15.77 27.08
N LEU A 210 -1.15 16.66 26.09
CA LEU A 210 -0.48 16.57 24.79
C LEU A 210 1.05 16.66 24.95
N MET A 211 1.54 17.61 25.75
CA MET A 211 2.97 17.74 26.06
C MET A 211 3.55 16.51 26.78
N SER A 212 2.71 15.78 27.51
CA SER A 212 3.11 14.55 28.21
C SER A 212 2.91 13.27 27.37
N GLY A 213 2.59 13.40 26.08
CA GLY A 213 2.44 12.27 25.16
C GLY A 213 1.09 11.55 25.23
N TYR A 214 0.07 12.17 25.82
CA TYR A 214 -1.27 11.62 25.91
C TYR A 214 -2.25 12.29 24.96
N TRP A 215 -3.16 11.51 24.40
CA TRP A 215 -4.27 11.98 23.59
C TRP A 215 -5.61 11.68 24.27
N PRO A 216 -6.51 12.66 24.41
CA PRO A 216 -7.76 12.45 25.13
C PRO A 216 -8.78 11.65 24.31
N ALA A 217 -9.60 10.87 25.02
CA ALA A 217 -10.79 10.23 24.48
C ALA A 217 -11.90 11.22 24.09
N SER A 218 -11.98 12.33 24.81
CA SER A 218 -12.99 13.37 24.69
C SER A 218 -12.47 14.68 25.32
N ILE A 219 -13.18 15.78 25.10
CA ILE A 219 -12.83 17.10 25.68
C ILE A 219 -12.81 17.13 27.22
N HIS A 220 -13.43 16.15 27.89
CA HIS A 220 -13.44 16.03 29.34
C HIS A 220 -12.33 15.14 29.89
N PHE A 221 -11.59 14.45 29.00
CA PHE A 221 -10.41 13.61 29.28
C PHE A 221 -10.58 12.66 30.49
N ASP A 222 -11.77 12.09 30.68
CA ASP A 222 -12.02 10.98 31.64
C ASP A 222 -11.19 9.74 31.29
N THR A 223 -10.87 9.61 29.99
CA THR A 223 -9.97 8.60 29.45
C THR A 223 -8.95 9.29 28.56
N VAL A 224 -7.71 8.85 28.65
CA VAL A 224 -6.60 9.28 27.81
C VAL A 224 -5.87 8.04 27.29
N TYR A 225 -5.36 8.16 26.08
CA TYR A 225 -4.54 7.16 25.41
C TYR A 225 -3.10 7.66 25.33
N GLU A 226 -2.12 6.79 25.48
CA GLU A 226 -0.76 7.11 25.06
C GLU A 226 -0.74 7.28 23.53
N ALA A 227 -0.14 8.36 23.02
CA ALA A 227 -0.12 8.62 21.58
C ALA A 227 0.56 7.50 20.78
N GLU A 228 1.59 6.88 21.35
CA GLU A 228 2.30 5.73 20.77
C GLU A 228 1.41 4.47 20.62
N LEU A 229 0.33 4.37 21.39
CA LEU A 229 -0.66 3.30 21.20
C LEU A 229 -1.36 3.43 19.84
N PHE A 230 -1.69 4.66 19.43
CA PHE A 230 -2.30 4.91 18.13
C PHE A 230 -1.32 4.70 17.00
N ARG A 231 -0.04 5.07 17.18
CA ARG A 231 1.03 4.76 16.22
C ARG A 231 1.15 3.25 16.00
N SER A 232 1.20 2.48 17.10
CA SER A 232 1.23 1.02 17.07
C SER A 232 0.01 0.42 16.36
N PHE A 233 -1.19 0.96 16.63
CA PHE A 233 -2.41 0.49 15.97
C PHE A 233 -2.42 0.82 14.47
N LEU A 234 -1.94 2.00 14.06
CA LEU A 234 -1.81 2.40 12.67
C LEU A 234 -0.83 1.49 11.90
N ASP A 235 0.33 1.19 12.50
CA ASP A 235 1.31 0.30 11.88
C ASP A 235 0.75 -1.12 11.74
N LEU A 236 0.05 -1.63 12.78
CA LEU A 236 -0.67 -2.90 12.67
C LEU A 236 -1.75 -2.88 11.58
N LYS A 237 -2.45 -1.75 11.39
CA LYS A 237 -3.42 -1.58 10.31
C LYS A 237 -2.77 -1.56 8.93
N LEU A 238 -1.56 -1.02 8.80
CA LEU A 238 -0.81 -1.07 7.54
C LEU A 238 -0.36 -2.50 7.20
N PHE A 239 0.24 -3.22 8.16
CA PHE A 239 0.78 -4.56 7.90
C PHE A 239 -0.27 -5.68 7.96
N ALA A 240 -1.37 -5.46 8.70
CA ALA A 240 -2.51 -6.37 8.81
C ALA A 240 -3.84 -5.59 8.73
N PRO A 241 -4.27 -5.10 7.55
CA PRO A 241 -5.48 -4.29 7.41
C PRO A 241 -6.77 -4.93 7.94
N GLY A 242 -6.82 -6.27 7.93
CA GLY A 242 -7.92 -7.05 8.47
C GLY A 242 -7.95 -7.21 10.00
N LEU A 243 -6.97 -6.68 10.74
CA LEU A 243 -6.97 -6.69 12.19
C LEU A 243 -8.15 -5.88 12.73
N SER A 244 -9.09 -6.53 13.42
CA SER A 244 -10.25 -5.82 13.96
C SER A 244 -9.89 -4.98 15.18
N ARG A 245 -10.58 -3.83 15.32
CA ARG A 245 -10.52 -2.99 16.52
C ARG A 245 -10.76 -3.83 17.78
N GLN A 246 -11.75 -4.72 17.74
CA GLN A 246 -12.10 -5.58 18.87
C GLN A 246 -10.98 -6.58 19.23
N ALA A 247 -10.28 -7.15 18.26
CA ALA A 247 -9.15 -8.03 18.54
C ALA A 247 -8.00 -7.27 19.21
N PHE A 248 -7.69 -6.07 18.72
CA PHE A 248 -6.66 -5.21 19.33
C PHE A 248 -7.03 -4.81 20.77
N LEU A 249 -8.26 -4.38 21.00
CA LEU A 249 -8.73 -4.03 22.35
C LEU A 249 -8.85 -5.26 23.26
N GLY A 250 -9.22 -6.42 22.73
CA GLY A 250 -9.22 -7.68 23.47
C GLY A 250 -7.83 -8.09 23.95
N MET A 251 -6.78 -7.81 23.16
CA MET A 251 -5.40 -7.97 23.62
C MET A 251 -5.10 -7.03 24.79
N LEU A 252 -5.49 -5.75 24.72
CA LEU A 252 -5.27 -4.77 25.78
C LEU A 252 -6.07 -5.11 27.06
N ASP A 253 -7.30 -5.58 26.93
CA ASP A 253 -8.11 -6.08 28.04
C ASP A 253 -7.42 -7.27 28.72
N ARG A 254 -6.89 -8.24 27.95
CA ARG A 254 -6.13 -9.36 28.52
C ARG A 254 -4.86 -8.90 29.23
N ARG A 255 -4.15 -7.91 28.70
CA ARG A 255 -2.97 -7.32 29.37
C ARG A 255 -3.34 -6.58 30.65
N THR A 256 -4.53 -5.96 30.68
CA THR A 256 -5.08 -5.32 31.88
C THR A 256 -5.28 -6.36 32.98
N GLU A 257 -5.99 -7.45 32.67
CA GLU A 257 -6.26 -8.56 33.61
C GLU A 257 -4.97 -9.26 34.04
N TYR A 258 -4.06 -9.55 33.09
CA TYR A 258 -2.78 -10.21 33.35
C TYR A 258 -1.90 -9.44 34.34
N ASN A 259 -1.97 -8.10 34.32
CA ASN A 259 -1.20 -7.24 35.23
C ASN A 259 -1.99 -6.88 36.51
N GLY A 260 -3.04 -7.62 36.86
CA GLY A 260 -3.80 -7.43 38.10
C GLY A 260 -4.67 -6.16 38.12
N ARG A 261 -4.96 -5.59 36.95
CA ARG A 261 -5.84 -4.42 36.78
C ARG A 261 -7.22 -4.86 36.31
N ASN A 262 -8.18 -3.93 36.30
CA ASN A 262 -9.58 -4.22 35.95
C ASN A 262 -10.20 -3.16 35.03
N GLY A 263 -11.40 -3.49 34.54
CA GLY A 263 -12.19 -2.66 33.65
C GLY A 263 -12.00 -2.99 32.17
N LYS A 264 -12.95 -2.56 31.35
CA LYS A 264 -12.95 -2.74 29.89
C LYS A 264 -12.60 -1.45 29.17
N ILE A 265 -12.04 -1.56 27.97
CA ILE A 265 -11.75 -0.44 27.09
C ILE A 265 -12.94 -0.22 26.15
N CYS A 266 -13.47 1.01 26.11
CA CYS A 266 -14.56 1.35 25.19
C CYS A 266 -14.04 1.45 23.75
N GLY A 267 -14.57 0.60 22.86
CA GLY A 267 -14.15 0.57 21.47
C GLY A 267 -14.55 1.80 20.66
N ASP A 268 -15.70 2.39 20.94
CA ASP A 268 -16.18 3.55 20.18
C ASP A 268 -15.38 4.80 20.52
N THR A 269 -15.09 4.99 21.81
CA THR A 269 -14.17 6.04 22.27
C THR A 269 -12.77 5.88 21.68
N PHE A 270 -12.23 4.65 21.63
CA PHE A 270 -10.93 4.40 21.00
C PHE A 270 -10.95 4.73 19.50
N GLN A 271 -11.98 4.30 18.77
CA GLN A 271 -12.08 4.56 17.33
C GLN A 271 -12.18 6.05 17.02
N LYS A 272 -13.00 6.78 17.78
CA LYS A 272 -13.14 8.24 17.62
C LYS A 272 -11.82 8.95 17.91
N ALA A 273 -11.21 8.66 19.06
CA ALA A 273 -9.94 9.27 19.46
C ALA A 273 -8.79 8.93 18.49
N PHE A 274 -8.75 7.69 17.98
CA PHE A 274 -7.79 7.29 16.96
C PHE A 274 -7.96 8.07 15.65
N LEU A 275 -9.19 8.19 15.14
CA LEU A 275 -9.45 8.92 13.90
C LEU A 275 -9.13 10.42 14.05
N GLU A 276 -9.54 11.03 15.16
CA GLU A 276 -9.19 12.41 15.52
C GLU A 276 -7.67 12.62 15.58
N TRP A 277 -6.96 11.69 16.22
CA TRP A 277 -5.50 11.74 16.26
C TRP A 277 -4.89 11.63 14.85
N THR A 278 -5.36 10.69 14.02
CA THR A 278 -4.85 10.56 12.64
C THR A 278 -5.16 11.78 11.78
N PHE A 279 -6.32 12.42 11.99
CA PHE A 279 -6.69 13.64 11.29
C PHE A 279 -5.83 14.82 11.73
N ALA A 280 -5.61 14.99 13.03
CA ALA A 280 -4.69 16.00 13.54
C ALA A 280 -3.26 15.82 12.99
N GLN A 281 -2.75 14.59 12.91
CA GLN A 281 -1.46 14.31 12.27
C GLN A 281 -1.47 14.68 10.78
N HIS A 282 -2.55 14.35 10.06
CA HIS A 282 -2.71 14.72 8.65
C HIS A 282 -2.71 16.24 8.44
N GLU A 283 -3.43 16.99 9.26
CA GLU A 283 -3.46 18.45 9.20
C GLU A 283 -2.08 19.06 9.50
N VAL A 284 -1.35 18.52 10.46
CA VAL A 284 0.05 18.92 10.73
C VAL A 284 0.95 18.62 9.53
N GLU A 285 0.80 17.45 8.88
CA GLU A 285 1.53 17.14 7.66
C GLU A 285 1.17 18.08 6.51
N ARG A 286 -0.10 18.46 6.38
CA ARG A 286 -0.60 19.42 5.38
C ARG A 286 -0.02 20.83 5.61
N LEU A 287 0.09 21.27 6.86
CA LEU A 287 0.79 22.52 7.20
C LEU A 287 2.27 22.49 6.78
N CYS A 288 2.87 21.31 6.71
CA CYS A 288 4.24 21.13 6.20
C CYS A 288 4.28 20.88 4.68
N GLY A 289 3.21 21.17 3.94
CA GLY A 289 3.14 21.02 2.48
C GLY A 289 3.04 19.58 1.97
N ALA A 290 2.77 18.59 2.83
CA ALA A 290 2.66 17.19 2.40
C ALA A 290 1.44 16.97 1.50
N GLN A 291 1.61 16.19 0.44
CA GLN A 291 0.55 15.80 -0.51
C GLN A 291 0.50 14.27 -0.65
N PRO A 292 -0.18 13.55 0.27
CA PRO A 292 -0.08 12.08 0.38
C PRO A 292 -0.54 11.30 -0.85
N PHE A 293 -1.34 11.91 -1.72
CA PHE A 293 -1.92 11.29 -2.90
C PHE A 293 -1.31 11.79 -4.22
N LYS A 294 -0.12 12.40 -4.14
CA LYS A 294 0.72 12.70 -5.32
C LYS A 294 1.97 11.84 -5.31
N CYS A 295 2.28 11.26 -6.46
CA CYS A 295 3.50 10.47 -6.63
C CYS A 295 4.66 11.38 -7.08
N PRO A 296 5.79 11.40 -6.35
CA PRO A 296 6.96 12.22 -6.71
C PRO A 296 7.56 11.91 -8.10
N ALA A 297 7.41 10.69 -8.59
CA ALA A 297 7.90 10.26 -9.91
C ALA A 297 6.86 10.39 -11.04
N CYS A 298 5.72 11.05 -10.79
CA CYS A 298 4.66 11.25 -11.79
C CYS A 298 4.46 12.71 -12.19
N SER A 299 5.15 13.66 -11.56
CA SER A 299 4.99 15.09 -11.82
C SER A 299 6.21 15.62 -12.57
N PRO A 300 6.05 16.51 -13.57
CA PRO A 300 4.80 17.14 -14.03
C PRO A 300 4.01 16.35 -15.09
N SER A 301 4.47 15.16 -15.49
CA SER A 301 3.78 14.33 -16.48
C SER A 301 3.75 12.88 -16.05
N MET A 302 2.55 12.38 -15.82
CA MET A 302 2.30 11.03 -15.34
C MET A 302 2.30 10.05 -16.52
N HIS A 303 3.10 9.00 -16.43
CA HIS A 303 3.20 8.04 -17.53
C HIS A 303 1.91 7.25 -17.74
N ALA A 304 1.34 6.71 -16.66
CA ALA A 304 0.13 5.90 -16.74
C ALA A 304 -0.66 5.91 -15.43
N VAL A 305 -1.99 5.84 -15.56
CA VAL A 305 -2.93 5.59 -14.47
C VAL A 305 -3.70 4.30 -14.76
N SER A 306 -3.80 3.42 -13.78
CA SER A 306 -4.62 2.21 -13.81
C SER A 306 -5.85 2.42 -12.94
N VAL A 307 -7.03 2.10 -13.48
CA VAL A 307 -8.31 2.30 -12.80
C VAL A 307 -9.13 1.02 -12.83
N ASP A 308 -9.60 0.60 -11.66
CA ASP A 308 -10.43 -0.59 -11.49
C ASP A 308 -11.35 -0.53 -10.25
N GLY A 309 -12.44 -1.31 -10.31
CA GLY A 309 -13.48 -1.43 -9.30
C GLY A 309 -13.24 -2.55 -8.29
N ASN A 310 -13.01 -2.20 -7.03
CA ASN A 310 -12.92 -3.18 -5.94
C ASN A 310 -14.29 -3.44 -5.28
N ARG A 311 -14.98 -4.48 -5.74
CA ARG A 311 -16.28 -4.91 -5.18
C ARG A 311 -16.19 -5.63 -3.84
N LYS A 312 -15.00 -6.05 -3.39
CA LYS A 312 -14.84 -6.62 -2.05
C LYS A 312 -15.09 -5.56 -0.99
N LEU A 313 -14.80 -4.28 -1.27
CA LEU A 313 -14.99 -3.17 -0.34
C LEU A 313 -16.45 -2.69 -0.21
N TYR A 314 -17.43 -3.60 -0.20
CA TYR A 314 -18.83 -3.25 0.01
C TYR A 314 -19.11 -2.85 1.47
N ARG A 315 -20.21 -2.12 1.72
CA ARG A 315 -20.67 -1.73 3.07
C ARG A 315 -22.14 -2.05 3.28
N PHE A 316 -22.49 -2.59 4.45
CA PHE A 316 -23.89 -2.87 4.82
C PHE A 316 -24.67 -1.61 5.23
N HIS A 317 -25.98 -1.60 4.95
CA HIS A 317 -26.93 -0.52 5.28
C HIS A 317 -27.09 -0.25 6.79
N ASN A 318 -26.88 -1.25 7.64
CA ASN A 318 -27.22 -1.17 9.07
C ASN A 318 -26.25 -0.33 9.93
N ALA A 319 -25.18 0.22 9.34
CA ALA A 319 -24.21 1.03 10.05
C ALA A 319 -24.63 2.51 10.06
N HIS A 320 -25.46 2.89 11.03
CA HIS A 320 -25.96 4.25 11.19
C HIS A 320 -24.87 5.23 11.65
N GLY A 321 -24.86 6.43 11.07
CA GLY A 321 -24.03 7.57 11.48
C GLY A 321 -24.24 8.75 10.53
N THR A 322 -24.58 9.91 11.06
CA THR A 322 -24.82 11.15 10.30
C THR A 322 -23.61 12.08 10.23
N GLU A 323 -22.53 11.73 10.94
CA GLU A 323 -21.28 12.48 10.94
C GLU A 323 -20.63 12.41 9.55
N LYS A 324 -20.07 13.54 9.08
CA LYS A 324 -19.20 13.56 7.90
C LYS A 324 -17.83 13.01 8.29
N GLY A 325 -17.15 12.31 7.37
CA GLY A 325 -15.78 11.86 7.61
C GLY A 325 -14.81 13.03 7.71
N TYR A 326 -13.76 12.88 8.51
CA TYR A 326 -12.72 13.90 8.66
C TYR A 326 -11.93 14.12 7.36
N PHE A 327 -11.79 13.07 6.55
CA PHE A 327 -11.00 13.09 5.30
C PHE A 327 -11.86 13.24 4.03
N ASP A 328 -13.06 13.81 4.16
CA ASP A 328 -14.02 13.92 3.06
C ASP A 328 -13.44 14.66 1.84
N GLY A 329 -13.39 13.98 0.68
CA GLY A 329 -12.83 14.52 -0.55
C GLY A 329 -11.30 14.45 -0.67
N THR A 330 -10.57 13.99 0.35
CA THR A 330 -9.10 13.92 0.31
C THR A 330 -8.63 12.81 -0.64
N PHE A 331 -9.00 11.56 -0.35
CA PHE A 331 -8.70 10.39 -1.18
C PHE A 331 -9.95 9.88 -1.90
N ILE A 332 -11.01 9.62 -1.13
CA ILE A 332 -12.32 9.23 -1.65
C ILE A 332 -13.08 10.50 -2.02
N MET A 333 -13.53 10.57 -3.27
CA MET A 333 -14.26 11.70 -3.83
C MET A 333 -15.64 11.83 -3.19
N LYS A 334 -16.14 13.07 -3.12
CA LYS A 334 -17.45 13.35 -2.53
C LYS A 334 -18.54 12.69 -3.36
N ASP A 335 -19.44 11.97 -2.69
CA ASP A 335 -20.48 11.23 -3.38
C ASP A 335 -21.45 12.13 -4.16
N ASP A 336 -21.68 13.36 -3.70
CA ASP A 336 -22.53 14.34 -4.39
C ASP A 336 -21.90 14.77 -5.74
N ASP A 337 -20.58 14.98 -5.77
CA ASP A 337 -19.84 15.33 -6.98
C ASP A 337 -19.88 14.17 -7.99
N VAL A 338 -19.67 12.95 -7.51
CA VAL A 338 -19.70 11.73 -8.32
C VAL A 338 -21.12 11.49 -8.85
N SER A 339 -22.14 11.59 -8.00
CA SER A 339 -23.54 11.36 -8.39
C SER A 339 -23.98 12.39 -9.43
N SER A 340 -23.67 13.66 -9.22
CA SER A 340 -23.99 14.74 -10.17
C SER A 340 -23.34 14.51 -11.53
N PHE A 341 -22.08 14.05 -11.55
CA PHE A 341 -21.38 13.74 -12.80
C PHE A 341 -21.97 12.50 -13.51
N VAL A 342 -22.31 11.46 -12.77
CA VAL A 342 -22.96 10.27 -13.32
C VAL A 342 -24.30 10.63 -13.94
N GLU A 343 -25.12 11.43 -13.24
CA GLU A 343 -26.39 11.94 -13.76
C GLU A 343 -26.19 12.79 -15.02
N TYR A 344 -25.22 13.72 -15.00
CA TYR A 344 -24.87 14.52 -16.17
C TYR A 344 -24.55 13.68 -17.41
N VAL A 345 -23.66 12.69 -17.28
CA VAL A 345 -23.29 11.81 -18.40
C VAL A 345 -24.49 10.98 -18.85
N HIS A 346 -25.31 10.49 -17.90
CA HIS A 346 -26.46 9.67 -18.20
C HIS A 346 -27.61 10.41 -18.88
N GLU A 347 -27.82 11.68 -18.56
CA GLU A 347 -28.83 12.51 -19.22
C GLU A 347 -28.41 12.87 -20.65
N LYS A 348 -27.11 13.08 -20.87
CA LYS A 348 -26.56 13.50 -22.17
C LYS A 348 -26.32 12.36 -23.14
N THR A 349 -26.22 11.12 -22.67
CA THR A 349 -25.90 9.97 -23.52
C THR A 349 -26.99 8.90 -23.48
N LYS A 350 -27.28 8.30 -24.65
CA LYS A 350 -28.16 7.13 -24.72
C LYS A 350 -27.35 5.89 -24.32
N HIS A 351 -27.77 5.23 -23.24
CA HIS A 351 -27.13 3.99 -22.78
C HIS A 351 -27.74 2.76 -23.45
N SER A 352 -26.88 1.84 -23.88
CA SER A 352 -27.32 0.53 -24.33
C SER A 352 -27.54 -0.40 -23.13
N THR A 353 -28.70 -1.07 -23.10
CA THR A 353 -28.99 -2.10 -22.09
C THR A 353 -28.38 -3.42 -22.54
N GLY A 354 -27.32 -3.89 -21.87
CA GLY A 354 -26.71 -5.19 -22.18
C GLY A 354 -25.48 -5.51 -21.33
N LYS A 355 -25.09 -6.79 -21.27
CA LYS A 355 -23.77 -7.19 -20.75
C LYS A 355 -22.73 -6.84 -21.81
N GLY A 356 -21.78 -5.95 -21.49
CA GLY A 356 -20.65 -5.71 -22.35
C GLY A 356 -19.71 -6.91 -22.29
N VAL A 357 -19.78 -7.83 -23.25
CA VAL A 357 -18.77 -8.89 -23.36
C VAL A 357 -17.76 -8.48 -24.42
N CYS A 358 -16.47 -8.67 -24.15
CA CYS A 358 -15.43 -8.52 -25.17
C CYS A 358 -15.00 -9.91 -25.65
N GLY A 359 -15.27 -10.23 -26.91
CA GLY A 359 -15.00 -11.53 -27.50
C GLY A 359 -15.81 -12.65 -26.81
N SER A 360 -15.26 -13.86 -26.82
CA SER A 360 -15.87 -15.06 -26.26
C SER A 360 -15.66 -15.28 -24.75
N SER A 361 -15.15 -14.27 -24.07
CA SER A 361 -14.71 -14.38 -22.69
C SER A 361 -15.93 -14.41 -21.75
N GLN A 362 -15.99 -15.34 -20.79
CA GLN A 362 -17.13 -15.44 -19.83
C GLN A 362 -17.13 -14.32 -18.77
N TRP A 363 -16.14 -13.41 -18.83
CA TRP A 363 -15.93 -12.35 -17.84
C TRP A 363 -16.93 -11.21 -18.06
N THR A 364 -17.56 -10.76 -16.98
CA THR A 364 -18.57 -9.69 -17.05
C THR A 364 -17.86 -8.34 -16.98
N ALA A 365 -17.87 -7.56 -18.07
CA ALA A 365 -17.33 -6.20 -18.01
C ALA A 365 -18.27 -5.23 -17.26
N ALA A 366 -17.71 -4.09 -16.84
CA ALA A 366 -18.46 -2.92 -16.40
C ALA A 366 -19.54 -2.53 -17.42
N LYS A 367 -20.68 -2.05 -16.92
CA LYS A 367 -21.86 -1.73 -17.74
C LYS A 367 -21.88 -0.25 -18.11
N GLU A 368 -22.60 0.10 -19.16
CA GLU A 368 -22.87 1.52 -19.45
C GLU A 368 -23.83 2.14 -18.45
N SER A 369 -24.71 1.33 -17.84
CA SER A 369 -25.58 1.74 -16.74
C SER A 369 -25.99 0.53 -15.90
N ALA A 370 -26.24 0.75 -14.61
CA ALA A 370 -26.77 -0.25 -13.69
C ALA A 370 -27.80 0.41 -12.76
N LYS A 371 -28.82 -0.36 -12.36
CA LYS A 371 -29.74 0.06 -11.29
C LYS A 371 -29.05 -0.15 -9.95
N LYS A 372 -29.36 0.72 -8.98
CA LYS A 372 -28.97 0.51 -7.58
C LYS A 372 -29.52 -0.83 -7.12
N SER A 373 -28.66 -1.66 -6.51
CA SER A 373 -29.08 -2.93 -5.95
C SER A 373 -30.18 -2.74 -4.88
N ALA A 374 -31.18 -3.63 -4.85
CA ALA A 374 -32.19 -3.69 -3.79
C ALA A 374 -31.68 -4.41 -2.52
N SER A 375 -30.38 -4.76 -2.48
CA SER A 375 -29.75 -5.52 -1.40
C SER A 375 -29.59 -4.71 -0.10
N LYS A 376 -29.22 -5.40 0.99
CA LYS A 376 -28.83 -4.81 2.30
C LYS A 376 -27.49 -4.05 2.26
N ILE A 377 -26.99 -3.70 1.08
CA ILE A 377 -25.68 -3.08 0.83
C ILE A 377 -25.92 -1.64 0.38
N ASP A 378 -25.26 -0.68 1.04
CA ASP A 378 -25.32 0.74 0.68
C ASP A 378 -24.30 1.10 -0.39
N GLU A 379 -23.06 0.63 -0.21
CA GLU A 379 -21.92 0.84 -1.11
C GLU A 379 -21.53 -0.52 -1.65
N GLU A 380 -21.57 -0.70 -2.97
CA GLU A 380 -21.29 -1.96 -3.66
C GLU A 380 -19.79 -2.21 -3.89
N GLY A 381 -18.94 -1.22 -3.59
CA GLY A 381 -17.49 -1.31 -3.69
C GLY A 381 -16.80 0.06 -3.74
N LEU A 382 -15.54 0.07 -4.15
CA LEU A 382 -14.71 1.26 -4.30
C LEU A 382 -13.99 1.23 -5.66
N GLU A 383 -14.17 2.25 -6.49
CA GLU A 383 -13.38 2.43 -7.72
C GLU A 383 -12.09 3.17 -7.36
N VAL A 384 -10.93 2.69 -7.80
CA VAL A 384 -9.63 3.21 -7.38
C VAL A 384 -8.75 3.53 -8.59
N ALA A 385 -8.10 4.69 -8.56
CA ALA A 385 -7.07 5.10 -9.52
C ALA A 385 -5.67 5.06 -8.90
N VAL A 386 -4.73 4.40 -9.59
CA VAL A 386 -3.37 4.12 -9.12
C VAL A 386 -2.36 4.46 -10.21
N CYS A 387 -1.24 5.09 -9.87
CA CYS A 387 -0.17 5.32 -10.84
C CYS A 387 0.67 4.05 -11.09
N ARG A 388 1.50 4.02 -12.14
CA ARG A 388 2.37 2.86 -12.43
C ARG A 388 3.48 2.56 -11.39
N HIS A 389 3.62 3.40 -10.37
CA HIS A 389 4.49 3.16 -9.21
C HIS A 389 3.74 2.50 -8.04
N GLY A 390 2.44 2.19 -8.22
CA GLY A 390 1.59 1.61 -7.20
C GLY A 390 1.11 2.62 -6.15
N GLY A 391 1.22 3.92 -6.44
CA GLY A 391 0.71 4.99 -5.58
C GLY A 391 -0.78 5.24 -5.81
N LEU A 392 -1.57 5.24 -4.75
CA LEU A 392 -2.99 5.59 -4.73
C LEU A 392 -3.17 7.08 -5.05
N LEU A 393 -4.02 7.41 -6.02
CA LEU A 393 -4.24 8.80 -6.43
C LEU A 393 -5.60 9.31 -5.95
N LYS A 394 -6.67 8.63 -6.36
CA LYS A 394 -8.06 8.98 -6.04
C LYS A 394 -8.92 7.73 -6.02
N ALA A 395 -10.02 7.77 -5.30
CA ALA A 395 -11.03 6.72 -5.28
C ALA A 395 -12.43 7.30 -5.22
N LEU A 396 -13.45 6.49 -5.49
CA LEU A 396 -14.86 6.87 -5.27
C LEU A 396 -15.68 5.66 -4.81
N ASN A 397 -16.77 5.92 -4.10
CA ASN A 397 -17.70 4.87 -3.72
C ASN A 397 -18.58 4.45 -4.91
N MET A 398 -18.74 3.14 -5.10
CA MET A 398 -19.66 2.61 -6.09
C MET A 398 -21.02 2.35 -5.45
N PHE A 399 -22.09 2.97 -5.95
CA PHE A 399 -23.46 2.78 -5.44
C PHE A 399 -24.34 1.91 -6.34
N ARG A 400 -23.85 1.51 -7.51
CA ARG A 400 -24.64 0.84 -8.56
C ARG A 400 -23.73 0.00 -9.48
N GLY A 401 -23.33 -1.19 -9.05
CA GLY A 401 -22.39 -2.06 -9.75
C GLY A 401 -21.14 -1.34 -10.25
N GLU A 402 -20.44 -1.93 -11.21
CA GLU A 402 -19.40 -1.26 -11.99
C GLU A 402 -20.03 -0.62 -13.23
N ILE A 403 -19.89 0.71 -13.37
CA ILE A 403 -20.34 1.45 -14.54
C ILE A 403 -19.22 2.31 -15.11
N PHE A 404 -19.19 2.51 -16.43
CA PHE A 404 -18.12 3.31 -17.08
C PHE A 404 -18.07 4.78 -16.63
N ALA A 405 -19.14 5.30 -16.03
CA ALA A 405 -19.14 6.67 -15.49
C ALA A 405 -18.16 6.85 -14.31
N TYR A 406 -17.87 5.79 -13.55
CA TYR A 406 -16.91 5.84 -12.44
C TYR A 406 -15.45 6.02 -12.90
N PRO A 407 -14.88 5.16 -13.76
CA PRO A 407 -13.54 5.38 -14.30
C PRO A 407 -13.47 6.67 -15.13
N LEU A 408 -14.57 7.08 -15.78
CA LEU A 408 -14.65 8.38 -16.46
C LEU A 408 -14.51 9.57 -15.51
N PHE A 409 -15.15 9.54 -14.34
CA PHE A 409 -15.01 10.58 -13.33
C PHE A 409 -13.56 10.70 -12.84
N LEU A 410 -12.92 9.55 -12.57
CA LEU A 410 -11.52 9.51 -12.13
C LEU A 410 -10.58 9.99 -13.25
N GLN A 411 -10.81 9.58 -14.51
CA GLN A 411 -10.06 10.08 -15.67
C GLN A 411 -10.18 11.60 -15.80
N ASN A 412 -11.38 12.13 -15.64
CA ASN A 412 -11.62 13.57 -15.70
C ASN A 412 -10.89 14.33 -14.60
N THR A 413 -10.95 13.80 -13.37
CA THR A 413 -10.27 14.38 -12.22
C THR A 413 -8.75 14.41 -12.40
N LEU A 414 -8.16 13.34 -12.96
CA LEU A 414 -6.72 13.20 -13.15
C LEU A 414 -6.21 13.77 -14.48
N SER A 415 -7.09 14.26 -15.36
CA SER A 415 -6.70 14.82 -16.67
C SER A 415 -5.72 15.99 -16.59
N LYS A 416 -5.73 16.71 -15.47
CA LYS A 416 -4.84 17.86 -15.18
C LYS A 416 -3.39 17.45 -14.90
N GLU A 417 -3.13 16.16 -14.65
CA GLU A 417 -1.80 15.63 -14.31
C GLU A 417 -1.00 15.17 -15.55
N ASN A 418 -1.40 15.63 -16.76
CA ASN A 418 -0.74 15.31 -18.04
C ASN A 418 -0.48 13.81 -18.24
N VAL A 419 -1.50 13.00 -17.99
CA VAL A 419 -1.39 11.53 -18.04
C VAL A 419 -1.26 11.04 -19.49
N ALA A 420 -0.25 10.20 -19.78
CA ALA A 420 -0.03 9.68 -21.13
C ALA A 420 -0.89 8.45 -21.47
N PHE A 421 -1.11 7.53 -20.51
CA PHE A 421 -1.90 6.31 -20.70
C PHE A 421 -2.97 6.11 -19.64
N PHE A 422 -4.16 5.71 -20.07
CA PHE A 422 -5.27 5.29 -19.22
C PHE A 422 -5.44 3.76 -19.31
N CYS A 423 -5.07 3.08 -18.24
CA CYS A 423 -5.08 1.62 -18.15
C CYS A 423 -6.38 1.11 -17.52
N SER A 424 -7.02 0.13 -18.18
CA SER A 424 -8.21 -0.55 -17.67
C SER A 424 -8.36 -1.91 -18.34
N ASP A 425 -8.88 -2.89 -17.61
CA ASP A 425 -9.15 -4.25 -18.13
C ASP A 425 -10.24 -4.29 -19.20
N VAL A 426 -11.00 -3.20 -19.29
CA VAL A 426 -12.08 -3.01 -20.26
C VAL A 426 -11.82 -1.83 -21.18
N ALA A 427 -10.56 -1.39 -21.32
CA ALA A 427 -10.16 -0.26 -22.16
C ALA A 427 -10.73 -0.34 -23.59
N CYS A 428 -10.80 -1.54 -24.17
CA CYS A 428 -11.37 -1.79 -25.50
C CYS A 428 -12.87 -1.46 -25.64
N LYS A 429 -13.63 -1.48 -24.54
CA LYS A 429 -15.06 -1.11 -24.47
C LYS A 429 -15.25 0.30 -23.93
N TYR A 430 -14.44 0.67 -22.94
CA TYR A 430 -14.44 1.98 -22.34
C TYR A 430 -14.06 3.09 -23.33
N TRP A 431 -13.06 2.88 -24.20
CA TRP A 431 -12.61 3.93 -25.11
C TRP A 431 -13.64 4.31 -26.19
N PRO A 432 -14.32 3.35 -26.87
CA PRO A 432 -15.46 3.66 -27.72
C PRO A 432 -16.59 4.37 -26.99
N TYR A 433 -16.87 3.98 -25.74
CA TYR A 433 -17.84 4.66 -24.87
C TYR A 433 -17.42 6.13 -24.65
N LEU A 434 -16.17 6.38 -24.23
CA LEU A 434 -15.62 7.72 -24.03
C LEU A 434 -15.75 8.59 -25.29
N LYS A 435 -15.37 8.07 -26.46
CA LYS A 435 -15.52 8.81 -27.73
C LYS A 435 -16.97 9.24 -28.00
N ARG A 436 -17.93 8.37 -27.69
CA ARG A 436 -19.36 8.68 -27.84
C ARG A 436 -19.82 9.72 -26.82
N VAL A 437 -19.38 9.62 -25.56
CA VAL A 437 -19.66 10.61 -24.52
C VAL A 437 -19.12 11.97 -24.95
N VAL A 438 -17.87 12.05 -25.38
CA VAL A 438 -17.25 13.32 -25.87
C VAL A 438 -18.03 13.92 -27.04
N GLY A 439 -18.62 13.10 -27.90
CA GLY A 439 -19.50 13.59 -28.98
C GLY A 439 -20.75 14.33 -28.48
N HIS A 440 -21.23 14.02 -27.26
CA HIS A 440 -22.37 14.69 -26.62
C HIS A 440 -21.95 15.71 -25.56
N CYS A 441 -20.74 15.56 -25.01
CA CYS A 441 -20.14 16.36 -23.94
C CYS A 441 -18.75 16.88 -24.40
N PRO A 442 -18.68 17.88 -25.31
CA PRO A 442 -17.43 18.30 -25.95
C PRO A 442 -16.37 18.84 -24.98
N GLU A 443 -16.78 19.34 -23.82
CA GLU A 443 -15.90 19.78 -22.75
C GLU A 443 -15.05 18.64 -22.15
N LEU A 444 -15.45 17.38 -22.35
CA LEU A 444 -14.66 16.20 -22.00
C LEU A 444 -13.67 15.77 -23.10
N SER A 445 -13.55 16.52 -24.20
CA SER A 445 -12.58 16.21 -25.27
C SER A 445 -11.12 16.09 -24.81
N PRO A 446 -10.62 16.82 -23.79
CA PRO A 446 -9.25 16.64 -23.30
C PRO A 446 -8.95 15.23 -22.79
N LEU A 447 -9.97 14.46 -22.39
CA LEU A 447 -9.79 13.06 -21.94
C LEU A 447 -9.28 12.15 -23.05
N LEU A 448 -9.51 12.50 -24.32
CA LEU A 448 -9.00 11.78 -25.48
C LEU A 448 -7.51 12.03 -25.76
N ASN A 449 -6.86 12.95 -25.03
CA ASN A 449 -5.41 13.15 -25.11
C ASN A 449 -4.63 11.99 -24.48
N MET A 450 -5.21 11.33 -23.49
CA MET A 450 -4.66 10.09 -22.93
C MET A 450 -4.78 8.97 -23.99
N ARG A 451 -3.92 7.96 -23.94
CA ARG A 451 -4.04 6.78 -24.79
C ARG A 451 -4.62 5.60 -24.00
N PRO A 452 -5.59 4.85 -24.55
CA PRO A 452 -6.15 3.69 -23.89
C PRO A 452 -5.10 2.60 -23.78
N LEU A 453 -4.96 1.94 -22.64
CA LEU A 453 -4.06 0.80 -22.46
C LEU A 453 -4.87 -0.36 -21.86
N LEU A 454 -5.02 -1.45 -22.61
CA LEU A 454 -5.58 -2.69 -22.07
C LEU A 454 -4.48 -3.40 -21.30
N SER A 455 -4.78 -3.76 -20.05
CA SER A 455 -3.82 -4.41 -19.18
C SER A 455 -3.20 -5.65 -19.82
N VAL A 456 -1.90 -5.85 -19.62
CA VAL A 456 -1.11 -6.84 -20.35
C VAL A 456 -1.53 -8.29 -20.05
N MET A 457 -1.93 -8.61 -18.81
CA MET A 457 -2.41 -9.95 -18.49
C MET A 457 -3.82 -10.16 -19.05
N HIS A 458 -4.70 -9.18 -18.86
CA HIS A 458 -6.06 -9.21 -19.42
C HIS A 458 -6.08 -9.27 -20.94
N ALA A 459 -5.19 -8.56 -21.64
CA ALA A 459 -5.11 -8.59 -23.11
C ALA A 459 -4.90 -9.99 -23.68
N LYS A 460 -4.20 -10.89 -22.97
CA LYS A 460 -4.01 -12.29 -23.38
C LYS A 460 -5.30 -13.13 -23.29
N ALA A 461 -6.27 -12.69 -22.50
CA ALA A 461 -7.59 -13.30 -22.40
C ALA A 461 -8.55 -12.85 -23.52
N HIS A 462 -8.16 -11.84 -24.31
CA HIS A 462 -8.93 -11.36 -25.45
C HIS A 462 -8.44 -12.03 -26.75
N GLU A 463 -9.18 -11.83 -27.84
CA GLU A 463 -8.72 -12.20 -29.19
C GLU A 463 -7.41 -11.49 -29.55
N TRP A 464 -6.56 -12.12 -30.38
CA TRP A 464 -5.30 -11.52 -30.86
C TRP A 464 -5.50 -10.14 -31.48
N SER A 465 -6.64 -9.90 -32.14
CA SER A 465 -6.99 -8.60 -32.72
C SER A 465 -7.09 -7.50 -31.64
N CYS A 466 -7.60 -7.84 -30.46
CA CYS A 466 -7.70 -6.94 -29.31
C CYS A 466 -6.36 -6.76 -28.62
N GLU A 467 -5.59 -7.83 -28.44
CA GLU A 467 -4.23 -7.78 -27.90
C GLU A 467 -3.33 -6.86 -28.75
N ILE A 468 -3.33 -7.02 -30.07
CA ILE A 468 -2.52 -6.22 -30.99
C ILE A 468 -2.93 -4.74 -30.96
N LYS A 469 -4.23 -4.45 -30.86
CA LYS A 469 -4.76 -3.07 -30.88
C LYS A 469 -4.58 -2.33 -29.56
N TRP A 470 -4.88 -2.98 -28.44
CA TRP A 470 -5.08 -2.30 -27.16
C TRP A 470 -4.03 -2.66 -26.11
N SER A 471 -3.28 -3.76 -26.23
CA SER A 471 -2.28 -4.13 -25.22
C SER A 471 -1.17 -3.08 -25.13
N GLY A 472 -0.78 -2.72 -23.89
CA GLY A 472 0.38 -1.86 -23.64
C GLY A 472 1.66 -2.35 -24.31
N ARG A 473 1.84 -3.67 -24.47
CA ARG A 473 3.01 -4.25 -25.16
C ARG A 473 3.16 -3.75 -26.60
N ASN A 474 2.04 -3.47 -27.26
CA ASN A 474 2.00 -3.13 -28.68
C ASN A 474 1.91 -1.62 -28.92
N GLN A 475 1.78 -0.83 -27.85
CA GLN A 475 1.63 0.62 -27.95
C GLN A 475 2.95 1.36 -27.79
N LYS A 476 3.28 2.16 -28.81
CA LYS A 476 4.47 3.00 -28.80
C LYS A 476 4.47 3.96 -27.62
N GLY A 477 5.58 4.00 -26.89
CA GLY A 477 5.77 4.86 -25.73
C GLY A 477 5.17 4.30 -24.44
N ALA A 478 4.55 3.11 -24.43
CA ALA A 478 4.02 2.53 -23.18
C ALA A 478 5.14 1.98 -22.26
N GLY A 479 6.32 1.71 -22.81
CA GLY A 479 7.38 1.02 -22.08
C GLY A 479 6.94 -0.38 -21.64
N LEU A 480 7.38 -0.81 -20.45
CA LEU A 480 6.95 -2.04 -19.81
C LEU A 480 5.75 -1.85 -18.87
N THR A 481 4.99 -0.76 -19.02
CA THR A 481 3.76 -0.54 -18.24
C THR A 481 2.80 -1.71 -18.44
N ILE A 482 2.37 -2.30 -17.32
CA ILE A 482 1.57 -3.53 -17.33
C ILE A 482 0.08 -3.19 -17.26
N GLY A 483 -0.30 -2.20 -16.44
CA GLY A 483 -1.70 -1.85 -16.20
C GLY A 483 -2.35 -2.63 -15.04
N GLU A 484 -1.56 -3.36 -14.26
CA GLU A 484 -1.99 -4.26 -13.17
C GLU A 484 -1.69 -3.68 -11.78
N GLU A 485 -1.19 -2.44 -11.69
CA GLU A 485 -0.79 -1.82 -10.42
C GLU A 485 -2.00 -1.61 -9.50
N VAL A 486 -3.18 -1.39 -10.07
CA VAL A 486 -4.44 -1.28 -9.32
C VAL A 486 -4.81 -2.59 -8.63
N GLU A 487 -4.51 -3.75 -9.21
CA GLU A 487 -4.77 -5.06 -8.60
C GLU A 487 -3.93 -5.31 -7.35
N GLN A 488 -2.68 -4.83 -7.34
CA GLN A 488 -1.82 -4.92 -6.15
C GLN A 488 -2.39 -4.12 -4.99
N VAL A 489 -2.89 -2.93 -5.30
CA VAL A 489 -3.53 -2.03 -4.34
C VAL A 489 -4.89 -2.58 -3.90
N ASN A 490 -5.68 -3.13 -4.82
CA ASN A 490 -6.95 -3.78 -4.51
C ASN A 490 -6.73 -4.98 -3.60
N SER A 491 -5.67 -5.77 -3.81
CA SER A 491 -5.28 -6.86 -2.91
C SER A 491 -4.96 -6.34 -1.49
N PHE A 492 -4.23 -5.22 -1.38
CA PHE A 492 -3.97 -4.56 -0.11
C PHE A 492 -5.26 -4.09 0.59
N LEU A 493 -6.08 -3.27 -0.10
CA LEU A 493 -7.28 -2.66 0.47
C LEU A 493 -8.37 -3.70 0.79
N SER A 494 -8.52 -4.75 -0.03
CA SER A 494 -9.50 -5.82 0.20
C SER A 494 -9.33 -6.50 1.55
N ARG A 495 -8.12 -6.54 2.11
CA ARG A 495 -7.88 -7.09 3.45
C ARG A 495 -8.58 -6.26 4.55
N ALA A 496 -8.86 -4.98 4.31
CA ALA A 496 -9.60 -4.13 5.22
C ALA A 496 -11.13 -4.36 5.19
N GLU A 497 -11.66 -5.07 4.18
CA GLU A 497 -13.10 -5.38 4.01
C GLU A 497 -13.73 -5.90 5.31
N VAL A 498 -13.05 -6.86 5.95
CA VAL A 498 -13.59 -7.58 7.10
C VAL A 498 -13.89 -6.65 8.28
N CYS A 499 -13.14 -5.54 8.37
CA CYS A 499 -13.33 -4.52 9.40
C CYS A 499 -14.23 -3.38 8.94
N THR A 500 -14.12 -2.98 7.67
CA THR A 500 -14.71 -1.73 7.16
C THR A 500 -16.17 -1.87 6.74
N LYS A 501 -16.63 -3.07 6.35
CA LYS A 501 -18.02 -3.30 5.89
C LYS A 501 -19.11 -3.05 6.93
N TYR A 502 -18.74 -3.09 8.22
CA TYR A 502 -19.64 -2.83 9.36
C TYR A 502 -19.47 -1.42 9.95
N MET A 503 -18.50 -0.63 9.46
CA MET A 503 -18.30 0.74 9.92
C MET A 503 -19.39 1.66 9.37
N SER A 504 -19.66 2.77 10.07
CA SER A 504 -20.42 3.86 9.47
C SER A 504 -19.70 4.37 8.22
N LYS A 505 -20.43 5.01 7.31
CA LYS A 505 -19.90 5.57 6.07
C LYS A 505 -18.68 6.49 6.28
N ALA A 506 -18.78 7.40 7.25
CA ALA A 506 -17.70 8.30 7.62
C ALA A 506 -16.47 7.54 8.14
N ALA A 507 -16.65 6.67 9.13
CA ALA A 507 -15.54 5.92 9.71
C ALA A 507 -14.86 4.97 8.69
N ARG A 508 -15.65 4.38 7.77
CA ARG A 508 -15.11 3.58 6.65
C ARG A 508 -14.25 4.45 5.75
N SER A 509 -14.75 5.60 5.33
CA SER A 509 -14.04 6.50 4.41
C SER A 509 -12.74 7.03 5.01
N ASP A 510 -12.79 7.41 6.29
CA ASP A 510 -11.61 7.87 7.03
C ASP A 510 -10.59 6.75 7.21
N MET A 511 -11.01 5.55 7.63
CA MET A 511 -10.11 4.41 7.79
C MET A 511 -9.43 4.01 6.46
N LEU A 512 -10.18 3.98 5.36
CA LEU A 512 -9.62 3.70 4.04
C LEU A 512 -8.65 4.79 3.58
N THR A 513 -8.95 6.06 3.87
CA THR A 513 -8.04 7.18 3.56
C THR A 513 -6.75 7.13 4.38
N VAL A 514 -6.85 6.79 5.68
CA VAL A 514 -5.69 6.59 6.56
C VAL A 514 -4.80 5.45 6.04
N LEU A 515 -5.40 4.31 5.66
CA LEU A 515 -4.68 3.17 5.08
C LEU A 515 -4.01 3.55 3.75
N ALA A 516 -4.72 4.27 2.89
CA ALA A 516 -4.21 4.72 1.59
C ALA A 516 -3.04 5.70 1.75
N SER A 517 -3.14 6.64 2.70
CA SER A 517 -2.07 7.58 3.02
C SER A 517 -0.82 6.86 3.55
N ALA A 518 -0.99 5.88 4.45
CA ALA A 518 0.10 5.08 4.98
C ALA A 518 0.78 4.22 3.90
N TRP A 519 -0.01 3.62 3.00
CA TRP A 519 0.50 2.89 1.83
C TRP A 519 1.36 3.79 0.94
N ASN A 520 0.86 4.97 0.60
CA ASN A 520 1.58 5.93 -0.25
C ASN A 520 2.85 6.47 0.39
N LYS A 521 2.83 6.72 1.71
CA LYS A 521 4.02 7.13 2.45
C LYS A 521 5.14 6.09 2.28
N ARG A 522 4.84 4.81 2.50
CA ARG A 522 5.79 3.71 2.28
C ARG A 522 6.26 3.62 0.83
N LYS A 523 5.35 3.73 -0.15
CA LYS A 523 5.72 3.73 -1.58
C LYS A 523 6.67 4.87 -1.93
N SER A 524 6.45 6.05 -1.36
CA SER A 524 7.29 7.23 -1.57
C SER A 524 8.69 7.06 -0.95
N GLU A 525 8.77 6.57 0.29
CA GLU A 525 10.04 6.30 0.99
C GLU A 525 10.90 5.22 0.28
N ASN A 526 10.27 4.30 -0.44
CA ASN A 526 10.93 3.23 -1.19
C ASN A 526 11.06 3.50 -2.71
N LEU A 527 10.62 4.67 -3.18
CA LEU A 527 10.54 4.97 -4.61
C LEU A 527 11.91 4.92 -5.30
N ALA A 528 12.96 5.44 -4.65
CA ALA A 528 14.32 5.36 -5.18
C ALA A 528 14.82 3.92 -5.36
N LYS A 529 14.54 3.04 -4.37
CA LYS A 529 14.87 1.61 -4.44
C LYS A 529 14.13 0.96 -5.61
N SER A 530 12.83 1.21 -5.73
CA SER A 530 11.97 0.64 -6.78
C SER A 530 12.39 1.07 -8.18
N LEU A 531 12.65 2.37 -8.40
CA LEU A 531 13.09 2.88 -9.71
C LEU A 531 14.48 2.33 -10.11
N SER A 532 15.44 2.32 -9.18
CA SER A 532 16.77 1.74 -9.45
C SER A 532 16.69 0.24 -9.77
N GLN A 533 15.89 -0.51 -9.02
CA GLN A 533 15.65 -1.94 -9.32
C GLN A 533 15.01 -2.14 -10.69
N ARG A 534 14.00 -1.32 -11.03
CA ARG A 534 13.34 -1.37 -12.33
C ARG A 534 14.32 -1.07 -13.46
N TYR A 535 15.21 -0.10 -13.28
CA TYR A 535 16.25 0.25 -14.25
C TYR A 535 17.20 -0.93 -14.49
N VAL A 536 17.80 -1.48 -13.44
CA VAL A 536 18.74 -2.62 -13.52
C VAL A 536 18.09 -3.83 -14.20
N LYS A 537 16.87 -4.19 -13.79
CA LYS A 537 16.14 -5.32 -14.41
C LYS A 537 15.86 -5.06 -15.89
N THR A 538 15.52 -3.82 -16.25
CA THR A 538 15.23 -3.43 -17.64
C THR A 538 16.49 -3.48 -18.49
N THR A 539 17.62 -2.95 -18.04
CA THR A 539 18.88 -2.94 -18.79
C THR A 539 19.44 -4.34 -19.00
N GLN A 540 19.42 -5.18 -17.95
CA GLN A 540 19.80 -6.60 -18.05
C GLN A 540 18.90 -7.35 -19.05
N ARG A 541 17.57 -7.21 -18.93
CA ARG A 541 16.63 -7.85 -19.84
C ARG A 541 16.77 -7.34 -21.27
N LEU A 542 17.03 -6.06 -21.47
CA LEU A 542 17.26 -5.47 -22.79
C LEU A 542 18.50 -6.07 -23.47
N LYS A 543 19.58 -6.33 -22.72
CA LYS A 543 20.78 -7.01 -23.26
C LYS A 543 20.45 -8.42 -23.73
N VAL A 544 19.82 -9.22 -22.88
CA VAL A 544 19.45 -10.62 -23.17
C VAL A 544 18.49 -10.71 -24.36
N GLU A 545 17.44 -9.88 -24.38
CA GLU A 545 16.45 -9.89 -25.47
C GLU A 545 17.04 -9.38 -26.78
N ARG A 546 18.01 -8.46 -26.75
CA ARG A 546 18.71 -8.01 -27.96
C ARG A 546 19.53 -9.12 -28.59
N GLU A 547 20.30 -9.86 -27.78
CA GLU A 547 21.08 -11.02 -28.24
C GLU A 547 20.15 -12.11 -28.79
N SER A 548 19.10 -12.46 -28.05
CA SER A 548 18.14 -13.48 -28.49
C SER A 548 17.36 -13.08 -29.75
N PHE A 549 17.01 -11.80 -29.91
CA PHE A 549 16.35 -11.31 -31.13
C PHE A 549 17.29 -11.36 -32.34
N ALA A 550 18.57 -11.01 -32.17
CA ALA A 550 19.56 -11.11 -33.25
C ALA A 550 19.75 -12.56 -33.72
N SER A 551 19.76 -13.53 -32.79
CA SER A 551 19.77 -14.96 -33.15
C SER A 551 18.53 -15.36 -33.94
N LEU A 552 17.34 -14.89 -33.56
CA LEU A 552 16.10 -15.16 -34.27
C LEU A 552 16.08 -14.56 -35.69
N GLN A 553 16.62 -13.34 -35.86
CA GLN A 553 16.76 -12.71 -37.17
C GLN A 553 17.66 -13.54 -38.10
N ALA A 554 18.77 -14.06 -37.56
CA ALA A 554 19.70 -14.91 -38.29
C ALA A 554 19.07 -16.27 -38.65
N GLU A 555 18.38 -16.91 -37.71
CA GLU A 555 17.71 -18.21 -37.93
C GLU A 555 16.64 -18.13 -39.02
N LEU A 556 15.82 -17.07 -39.01
CA LEU A 556 14.74 -16.90 -39.98
C LEU A 556 15.21 -16.22 -41.28
N ASN A 557 16.47 -15.78 -41.36
CA ASN A 557 17.06 -15.01 -42.46
C ASN A 557 16.20 -13.80 -42.86
N VAL A 558 15.79 -13.00 -41.86
CA VAL A 558 14.85 -11.86 -42.01
C VAL A 558 15.61 -10.54 -41.88
N SER A 559 15.52 -9.68 -42.90
CA SER A 559 16.09 -8.33 -42.85
C SER A 559 15.22 -7.35 -42.05
N ASP A 560 15.77 -6.20 -41.67
CA ASP A 560 15.01 -5.15 -40.97
C ASP A 560 13.80 -4.65 -41.78
N ASP A 561 13.90 -4.58 -43.11
CA ASP A 561 12.79 -4.22 -44.00
C ASP A 561 11.68 -5.27 -43.97
N ASN A 562 12.06 -6.56 -43.91
CA ASN A 562 11.07 -7.64 -43.75
C ASN A 562 10.36 -7.53 -42.39
N ILE A 563 11.06 -7.15 -41.32
CA ILE A 563 10.43 -6.95 -40.00
C ILE A 563 9.41 -5.82 -40.04
N GLN A 564 9.75 -4.67 -40.62
CA GLN A 564 8.81 -3.54 -40.73
C GLN A 564 7.56 -3.92 -41.53
N GLN A 565 7.75 -4.67 -42.63
CA GLN A 565 6.64 -5.20 -43.41
C GLN A 565 5.79 -6.17 -42.57
N TRP A 566 6.42 -7.09 -41.83
CA TRP A 566 5.70 -8.08 -41.02
C TRP A 566 4.95 -7.44 -39.85
N VAL A 567 5.51 -6.40 -39.25
CA VAL A 567 4.82 -5.59 -38.23
C VAL A 567 3.58 -4.92 -38.82
N SER A 568 3.71 -4.32 -40.01
CA SER A 568 2.60 -3.69 -40.71
C SER A 568 1.52 -4.70 -41.10
N ASP A 569 1.91 -5.88 -41.59
CA ASP A 569 1.00 -6.97 -41.95
C ASP A 569 0.17 -7.43 -40.73
N VAL A 570 0.81 -7.63 -39.57
CA VAL A 570 0.15 -8.06 -38.33
C VAL A 570 -0.80 -6.98 -37.80
N GLN A 571 -0.40 -5.71 -37.85
CA GLN A 571 -1.25 -4.58 -37.43
C GLN A 571 -2.45 -4.38 -38.36
N GLN A 572 -2.25 -4.47 -39.68
CA GLN A 572 -3.33 -4.35 -40.66
C GLN A 572 -4.30 -5.52 -40.57
N TRP A 573 -3.78 -6.73 -40.39
CA TRP A 573 -4.61 -7.90 -40.09
C TRP A 573 -5.48 -7.64 -38.86
N ALA A 574 -4.91 -7.18 -37.75
CA ALA A 574 -5.68 -6.87 -36.55
C ALA A 574 -6.73 -5.78 -36.82
N ALA A 575 -6.39 -4.73 -37.57
CA ALA A 575 -7.28 -3.61 -37.90
C ALA A 575 -8.54 -4.06 -38.66
N VAL A 576 -8.38 -4.94 -39.66
CA VAL A 576 -9.47 -5.41 -40.53
C VAL A 576 -10.24 -6.58 -39.93
N SER A 577 -9.61 -7.37 -39.05
CA SER A 577 -10.28 -8.40 -38.25
C SER A 577 -11.36 -7.77 -37.37
N ARG A 578 -12.61 -7.98 -37.75
CA ARG A 578 -13.77 -7.73 -36.88
C ARG A 578 -13.78 -8.84 -35.83
N ALA A 579 -13.89 -8.46 -34.56
CA ALA A 579 -14.26 -9.41 -33.53
C ALA A 579 -15.57 -10.06 -33.98
N LYS A 580 -15.52 -11.34 -34.35
CA LYS A 580 -16.75 -12.11 -34.51
C LYS A 580 -17.28 -12.29 -33.08
N ASP A 581 -18.58 -12.17 -32.89
CA ASP A 581 -19.22 -12.66 -31.68
C ASP A 581 -19.11 -14.20 -31.70
N ASP A 582 -17.91 -14.75 -31.44
CA ASP A 582 -17.68 -16.18 -31.30
C ASP A 582 -18.18 -16.61 -29.91
N ALA A 583 -19.48 -16.46 -29.70
CA ALA A 583 -20.21 -17.11 -28.60
C ALA A 583 -20.30 -18.64 -28.79
N GLY A 584 -19.65 -19.19 -29.83
CA GLY A 584 -19.58 -20.61 -30.14
C GLY A 584 -18.50 -21.37 -29.37
N LEU A 585 -18.31 -22.63 -29.78
CA LEU A 585 -17.42 -23.60 -29.15
C LEU A 585 -15.94 -23.15 -29.13
N GLU A 586 -15.50 -22.51 -30.20
CA GLU A 586 -14.17 -21.89 -30.37
C GLU A 586 -13.83 -20.92 -29.23
N GLY A 587 -14.82 -20.11 -28.87
CA GLY A 587 -14.70 -19.10 -27.84
C GLY A 587 -14.62 -19.67 -26.42
N LYS A 588 -15.41 -20.72 -26.16
CA LYS A 588 -15.40 -21.50 -24.91
C LYS A 588 -14.05 -22.17 -24.68
N ILE A 589 -13.46 -22.76 -25.73
CA ILE A 589 -12.15 -23.40 -25.69
C ILE A 589 -11.05 -22.39 -25.32
N ARG A 590 -11.04 -21.21 -25.95
CA ARG A 590 -10.08 -20.13 -25.62
C ARG A 590 -10.20 -19.65 -24.18
N GLY A 591 -11.42 -19.38 -23.72
CA GLY A 591 -11.65 -18.92 -22.35
C GLY A 591 -11.14 -19.91 -21.31
N LEU A 592 -11.42 -21.21 -21.51
CA LEU A 592 -10.94 -22.28 -20.62
C LEU A 592 -9.42 -22.44 -20.67
N TYR A 593 -8.79 -22.38 -21.85
CA TYR A 593 -7.34 -22.43 -22.00
C TYR A 593 -6.64 -21.35 -21.16
N VAL A 594 -7.08 -20.08 -21.29
CA VAL A 594 -6.50 -18.95 -20.57
C VAL A 594 -6.75 -19.08 -19.07
N SER A 595 -7.99 -19.43 -18.67
CA SER A 595 -8.35 -19.60 -17.26
C SER A 595 -7.48 -20.65 -16.57
N ILE A 596 -7.24 -21.80 -17.23
CA ILE A 596 -6.37 -22.85 -16.70
C ILE A 596 -4.92 -22.38 -16.59
N LYS A 597 -4.38 -21.66 -17.59
CA LYS A 597 -3.02 -21.13 -17.51
C LYS A 597 -2.85 -20.11 -16.39
N LEU A 598 -3.81 -19.19 -16.23
CA LEU A 598 -3.82 -18.20 -15.16
C LEU A 598 -3.88 -18.90 -13.78
N ARG A 599 -4.82 -19.82 -13.59
CA ARG A 599 -4.95 -20.59 -12.35
C ARG A 599 -3.70 -21.45 -12.05
N LYS A 600 -3.07 -22.03 -13.08
CA LYS A 600 -1.80 -22.77 -12.93
C LYS A 600 -0.67 -21.86 -12.49
N SER A 601 -0.55 -20.66 -13.07
CA SER A 601 0.43 -19.65 -12.62
C SER A 601 0.19 -19.32 -11.15
N ASN A 602 -1.06 -19.06 -10.76
CA ASN A 602 -1.45 -18.72 -9.39
C ASN A 602 -1.19 -19.86 -8.39
N LEU A 603 -1.34 -21.13 -8.82
CA LEU A 603 -1.15 -22.31 -7.96
C LEU A 603 0.27 -22.43 -7.37
N TYR A 604 1.29 -21.88 -8.04
CA TYR A 604 2.70 -22.00 -7.66
C TYR A 604 3.30 -20.71 -7.04
N HIS A 605 2.51 -19.66 -6.81
CA HIS A 605 2.95 -18.50 -6.01
C HIS A 605 3.01 -18.85 -4.51
N GLN A 606 3.99 -18.28 -3.79
CA GLN A 606 4.51 -18.83 -2.53
C GLN A 606 3.67 -18.61 -1.26
N THR A 607 2.47 -18.06 -1.32
CA THR A 607 1.72 -17.63 -0.11
C THR A 607 0.32 -18.22 0.06
N ASP A 608 -0.05 -19.28 -0.67
CA ASP A 608 -1.37 -19.92 -0.51
C ASP A 608 -1.41 -21.04 0.54
N GLY A 609 -2.43 -21.02 1.41
CA GLY A 609 -2.71 -22.12 2.34
C GLY A 609 -3.20 -23.40 1.63
N ASN A 610 -2.97 -24.57 2.25
CA ASN A 610 -3.28 -25.89 1.66
C ASN A 610 -4.73 -26.04 1.15
N LYS A 611 -5.71 -25.46 1.86
CA LYS A 611 -7.12 -25.48 1.45
C LYS A 611 -7.37 -24.70 0.15
N ARG A 612 -6.68 -23.58 -0.05
CA ARG A 612 -6.80 -22.74 -1.25
C ARG A 612 -6.15 -23.41 -2.46
N ARG A 613 -4.93 -23.94 -2.30
CA ARG A 613 -4.27 -24.73 -3.35
C ARG A 613 -5.10 -25.95 -3.77
N HIS A 614 -5.78 -26.60 -2.83
CA HIS A 614 -6.68 -27.70 -3.14
C HIS A 614 -7.90 -27.25 -3.97
N ARG A 615 -8.53 -26.12 -3.61
CA ARG A 615 -9.63 -25.54 -4.40
C ARG A 615 -9.19 -25.14 -5.81
N ILE A 616 -8.05 -24.47 -5.94
CA ILE A 616 -7.49 -24.07 -7.24
C ILE A 616 -7.19 -25.31 -8.09
N ARG A 617 -6.54 -26.35 -7.53
CA ARG A 617 -6.30 -27.62 -8.23
C ARG A 617 -7.59 -28.29 -8.68
N ARG A 618 -8.62 -28.32 -7.80
CA ARG A 618 -9.93 -28.87 -8.14
C ARG A 618 -10.52 -28.12 -9.34
N ARG A 619 -10.52 -26.78 -9.31
CA ARG A 619 -11.05 -25.98 -10.40
C ARG A 619 -10.26 -26.12 -11.70
N ILE A 620 -8.93 -26.19 -11.63
CA ILE A 620 -8.08 -26.51 -12.80
C ILE A 620 -8.49 -27.85 -13.41
N ASN A 621 -8.75 -28.88 -12.59
CA ASN A 621 -9.15 -30.19 -13.08
C ASN A 621 -10.57 -30.17 -13.70
N GLU A 622 -11.51 -29.43 -13.11
CA GLU A 622 -12.85 -29.19 -13.66
C GLU A 622 -12.77 -28.48 -15.03
N ASP A 623 -12.02 -27.39 -15.11
CA ASP A 623 -11.84 -26.63 -16.35
C ASP A 623 -11.11 -27.47 -17.40
N LYS A 624 -10.08 -28.24 -17.03
CA LYS A 624 -9.39 -29.18 -17.94
C LYS A 624 -10.35 -30.22 -18.51
N SER A 625 -11.25 -30.76 -17.68
CA SER A 625 -12.25 -31.73 -18.12
C SER A 625 -13.26 -31.08 -19.08
N THR A 626 -13.67 -29.85 -18.77
CA THR A 626 -14.57 -29.06 -19.62
C THR A 626 -13.90 -28.70 -20.95
N LEU A 627 -12.60 -28.37 -20.92
CA LEU A 627 -11.81 -28.08 -22.10
C LEU A 627 -11.60 -29.32 -22.96
N ALA A 628 -11.36 -30.48 -22.35
CA ALA A 628 -11.26 -31.75 -23.07
C ALA A 628 -12.56 -32.08 -23.81
N ALA A 629 -13.70 -31.89 -23.15
CA ALA A 629 -15.02 -32.08 -23.77
C ALA A 629 -15.25 -31.11 -24.93
N ALA A 630 -14.92 -29.82 -24.75
CA ALA A 630 -15.06 -28.82 -25.79
C ALA A 630 -14.13 -29.06 -27.00
N ILE A 631 -12.88 -29.49 -26.76
CA ILE A 631 -11.93 -29.89 -27.81
C ILE A 631 -12.46 -31.09 -28.59
N LYS A 632 -13.02 -32.10 -27.90
CA LYS A 632 -13.61 -33.27 -28.55
C LYS A 632 -14.78 -32.86 -29.45
N GLU A 633 -15.69 -32.06 -28.92
CA GLU A 633 -16.84 -31.52 -29.66
C GLU A 633 -16.37 -30.70 -30.88
N PHE A 634 -15.29 -29.93 -30.75
CA PHE A 634 -14.73 -29.14 -31.85
C PHE A 634 -14.11 -30.02 -32.93
N ASN A 635 -13.35 -31.03 -32.53
CA ASN A 635 -12.71 -31.96 -33.45
C ASN A 635 -13.72 -32.84 -34.20
N GLU A 636 -14.92 -33.05 -33.64
CA GLU A 636 -16.03 -33.76 -34.31
C GLU A 636 -16.76 -32.88 -35.34
N GLN A 637 -16.75 -31.56 -35.16
CA GLN A 637 -17.50 -30.60 -35.97
C GLN A 637 -16.65 -29.82 -36.98
N SER A 638 -15.32 -29.83 -36.83
CA SER A 638 -14.37 -29.03 -37.61
C SER A 638 -13.49 -29.87 -38.52
N VAL A 639 -13.05 -29.27 -39.65
CA VAL A 639 -12.05 -29.86 -40.55
C VAL A 639 -10.65 -29.84 -39.93
N HIS A 640 -10.42 -28.97 -38.95
CA HIS A 640 -9.16 -28.85 -38.22
C HIS A 640 -9.22 -29.59 -36.88
N GLN A 641 -8.15 -30.31 -36.53
CA GLN A 641 -8.03 -30.97 -35.23
C GLN A 641 -7.15 -30.19 -34.27
N LEU A 642 -7.65 -30.00 -33.06
CA LEU A 642 -6.92 -29.50 -31.91
C LEU A 642 -6.19 -30.64 -31.18
N PRO A 643 -5.00 -30.36 -30.62
CA PRO A 643 -4.24 -31.33 -29.84
C PRO A 643 -4.89 -31.61 -28.47
N SER A 644 -4.32 -32.55 -27.73
CA SER A 644 -4.79 -32.86 -26.38
C SER A 644 -4.68 -31.65 -25.44
N VAL A 645 -5.46 -31.65 -24.35
CA VAL A 645 -5.44 -30.56 -23.35
C VAL A 645 -4.04 -30.31 -22.79
N ASP A 646 -3.25 -31.36 -22.56
CA ASP A 646 -1.92 -31.21 -21.96
C ASP A 646 -0.89 -30.66 -22.96
N GLU A 647 -0.94 -31.07 -24.23
CA GLU A 647 -0.11 -30.50 -25.31
C GLU A 647 -0.48 -29.04 -25.57
N LEU A 648 -1.78 -28.74 -25.62
CA LEU A 648 -2.31 -27.39 -25.76
C LEU A 648 -1.77 -26.47 -24.65
N LEU A 649 -1.86 -26.91 -23.40
CA LEU A 649 -1.42 -26.14 -22.23
C LEU A 649 0.11 -26.06 -22.09
N ALA A 650 0.87 -26.98 -22.69
CA ALA A 650 2.33 -26.95 -22.70
C ALA A 650 2.90 -25.93 -23.69
N ALA A 651 2.18 -25.63 -24.78
CA ALA A 651 2.59 -24.62 -25.74
C ALA A 651 2.57 -23.21 -25.11
N ASP A 652 3.69 -22.48 -25.18
CA ASP A 652 3.77 -21.10 -24.68
C ASP A 652 2.81 -20.15 -25.43
N HIS A 653 2.64 -20.39 -26.73
CA HIS A 653 1.73 -19.68 -27.62
C HIS A 653 1.07 -20.70 -28.56
N PHE A 654 -0.16 -21.11 -28.26
CA PHE A 654 -0.91 -22.03 -29.13
C PHE A 654 -1.66 -21.24 -30.20
N GLN A 655 -1.53 -21.65 -31.47
CA GLN A 655 -2.20 -21.04 -32.60
C GLN A 655 -3.56 -21.70 -32.85
N TRP A 656 -4.64 -20.93 -32.83
CA TRP A 656 -5.97 -21.49 -33.09
C TRP A 656 -6.20 -21.66 -34.59
N PRO A 657 -6.63 -22.86 -35.07
CA PRO A 657 -6.86 -23.12 -36.49
C PRO A 657 -7.84 -22.15 -37.17
N TRP A 658 -8.84 -21.67 -36.43
CA TRP A 658 -9.89 -20.77 -36.91
C TRP A 658 -9.47 -19.29 -36.97
N GLU A 659 -8.27 -18.92 -36.48
CA GLU A 659 -7.74 -17.56 -36.61
C GLU A 659 -7.16 -17.26 -38.00
N CYS A 660 -6.90 -18.30 -38.82
CA CYS A 660 -6.31 -18.14 -40.14
C CYS A 660 -6.89 -19.13 -41.17
N PRO A 661 -8.05 -18.84 -41.79
CA PRO A 661 -8.78 -19.78 -42.65
C PRO A 661 -8.14 -20.09 -44.02
N ASP A 662 -7.20 -19.27 -44.50
CA ASP A 662 -6.67 -19.36 -45.87
C ASP A 662 -5.20 -19.81 -45.95
N THR A 663 -4.95 -20.86 -46.73
CA THR A 663 -3.64 -21.49 -46.99
C THR A 663 -2.70 -20.68 -47.91
N ASN A 664 -3.12 -19.52 -48.44
CA ASN A 664 -2.28 -18.63 -49.27
C ASN A 664 -1.72 -17.39 -48.55
N LYS A 665 -1.85 -17.31 -47.21
CA LYS A 665 -1.12 -16.36 -46.36
C LYS A 665 0.02 -17.09 -45.63
N SER A 666 1.11 -17.37 -46.34
CA SER A 666 2.31 -17.91 -45.72
C SER A 666 2.80 -17.00 -44.57
N ASN A 667 2.83 -17.59 -43.36
CA ASN A 667 3.52 -17.12 -42.15
C ASN A 667 2.92 -16.04 -41.23
N LEU A 668 1.60 -15.86 -41.09
CA LEU A 668 1.07 -14.91 -40.07
C LEU A 668 1.56 -15.21 -38.64
N SER A 669 1.72 -16.49 -38.28
CA SER A 669 2.22 -16.94 -36.97
C SER A 669 3.69 -16.56 -36.75
N THR A 670 4.56 -16.86 -37.71
CA THR A 670 5.97 -16.43 -37.67
C THR A 670 6.09 -14.91 -37.68
N LYS A 671 5.25 -14.21 -38.45
CA LYS A 671 5.14 -12.75 -38.45
C LYS A 671 4.74 -12.22 -37.07
N LYS A 672 3.76 -12.84 -36.40
CA LYS A 672 3.33 -12.49 -35.04
C LYS A 672 4.42 -12.75 -34.00
N MET A 673 5.13 -13.87 -34.08
CA MET A 673 6.24 -14.18 -33.19
C MET A 673 7.36 -13.14 -33.30
N VAL A 674 7.78 -12.81 -34.53
CA VAL A 674 8.78 -11.76 -34.77
C VAL A 674 8.25 -10.39 -34.32
N PHE A 675 6.98 -10.09 -34.59
CA PHE A 675 6.30 -8.89 -34.10
C PHE A 675 6.36 -8.78 -32.57
N ASP A 676 6.03 -9.84 -31.83
CA ASP A 676 6.02 -9.83 -30.36
C ASP A 676 7.41 -9.59 -29.77
N ARG A 677 8.43 -10.24 -30.33
CA ARG A 677 9.82 -10.03 -29.90
C ARG A 677 10.32 -8.64 -30.27
N PHE A 678 10.00 -8.15 -31.46
CA PHE A 678 10.33 -6.79 -31.89
C PHE A 678 9.64 -5.73 -31.00
N MET A 679 8.36 -5.93 -30.69
CA MET A 679 7.60 -5.07 -29.78
C MET A 679 8.20 -5.08 -28.38
N LEU A 680 8.52 -6.26 -27.82
CA LEU A 680 9.18 -6.36 -26.52
C LEU A 680 10.51 -5.61 -26.49
N LEU A 681 11.36 -5.79 -27.50
CA LEU A 681 12.64 -5.09 -27.60
C LEU A 681 12.46 -3.57 -27.70
N SER A 682 11.45 -3.12 -28.45
CA SER A 682 11.10 -1.70 -28.57
C SER A 682 10.59 -1.13 -27.25
N ARG A 683 9.70 -1.85 -26.54
CA ARG A 683 9.19 -1.47 -25.22
C ARG A 683 10.29 -1.43 -24.16
N LEU A 684 11.25 -2.35 -24.19
CA LEU A 684 12.41 -2.34 -23.29
C LEU A 684 13.30 -1.11 -23.50
N LYS A 685 13.53 -0.69 -24.75
CA LYS A 685 14.27 0.54 -25.06
C LYS A 685 13.55 1.79 -24.56
N GLU A 686 12.23 1.84 -24.75
CA GLU A 686 11.41 2.95 -24.25
C GLU A 686 11.38 2.97 -22.71
N GLU A 687 11.23 1.81 -22.07
CA GLU A 687 11.20 1.68 -20.61
C GLU A 687 12.47 2.21 -19.96
N GLU A 688 13.64 1.92 -20.53
CA GLU A 688 14.91 2.47 -20.06
C GLU A 688 14.87 4.01 -20.00
N GLN A 689 14.33 4.66 -21.03
CA GLN A 689 14.19 6.12 -21.08
C GLN A 689 13.14 6.65 -20.11
N ILE A 690 11.99 5.96 -20.01
CA ILE A 690 10.91 6.35 -19.11
C ILE A 690 11.40 6.32 -17.66
N ILE A 691 12.13 5.30 -17.25
CA ILE A 691 12.67 5.21 -15.88
C ILE A 691 13.64 6.36 -15.59
N VAL A 692 14.49 6.76 -16.55
CA VAL A 692 15.39 7.91 -16.37
C VAL A 692 14.60 9.21 -16.17
N ILE A 693 13.50 9.39 -16.91
CA ILE A 693 12.59 10.53 -16.71
C ILE A 693 11.97 10.50 -15.30
N GLU A 694 11.46 9.34 -14.87
CA GLU A 694 10.87 9.15 -13.54
C GLU A 694 11.89 9.38 -12.41
N VAL A 695 13.14 8.96 -12.59
CA VAL A 695 14.25 9.21 -11.66
C VAL A 695 14.53 10.72 -11.56
N LYS A 696 14.59 11.42 -12.70
CA LYS A 696 14.78 12.87 -12.74
C LYS A 696 13.63 13.60 -12.05
N GLN A 697 12.39 13.24 -12.36
CA GLN A 697 11.18 13.80 -11.74
C GLN A 697 11.17 13.58 -10.22
N HIS A 698 11.46 12.36 -9.76
CA HIS A 698 11.54 12.08 -8.32
C HIS A 698 12.60 12.94 -7.64
N TRP A 699 13.80 13.02 -8.22
CA TRP A 699 14.86 13.84 -7.64
C TRP A 699 14.51 15.33 -7.60
N GLN A 700 13.90 15.86 -8.67
CA GLN A 700 13.40 17.23 -8.71
C GLN A 700 12.34 17.47 -7.62
N SER A 701 11.39 16.55 -7.46
CA SER A 701 10.37 16.62 -6.41
C SER A 701 11.00 16.64 -5.01
N LEU A 702 12.05 15.86 -4.75
CA LEU A 702 12.77 15.91 -3.48
C LEU A 702 13.49 17.26 -3.25
N LYS A 703 14.06 17.86 -4.30
CA LYS A 703 14.68 19.20 -4.23
C LYS A 703 13.64 20.30 -4.01
N GLU A 704 12.52 20.25 -4.73
CA GLU A 704 11.41 21.20 -4.58
C GLU A 704 10.77 21.13 -3.20
N ALA A 705 10.60 19.93 -2.64
CA ALA A 705 10.12 19.75 -1.28
C ALA A 705 11.07 20.37 -0.24
N GLU A 706 12.38 20.25 -0.45
CA GLU A 706 13.37 20.86 0.46
C GLU A 706 13.30 22.38 0.41
N CYS A 707 13.28 22.97 -0.80
CA CYS A 707 13.12 24.41 -0.96
C CYS A 707 11.83 24.89 -0.32
N SER A 708 10.70 24.22 -0.59
CA SER A 708 9.39 24.59 -0.05
C SER A 708 9.37 24.56 1.49
N LEU A 709 10.00 23.56 2.12
CA LEU A 709 10.10 23.49 3.58
C LEU A 709 10.99 24.60 4.16
N ARG A 710 12.08 24.96 3.47
CA ARG A 710 12.95 26.08 3.88
C ARG A 710 12.24 27.43 3.74
N ASP A 711 11.55 27.65 2.63
CA ASP A 711 10.79 28.87 2.36
C ASP A 711 9.67 29.04 3.39
N LEU A 712 8.90 27.98 3.64
CA LEU A 712 7.87 27.97 4.68
C LEU A 712 8.44 28.26 6.08
N SER A 713 9.65 27.74 6.38
CA SER A 713 10.32 28.05 7.65
C SER A 713 10.63 29.55 7.78
N VAL A 714 11.07 30.19 6.70
CA VAL A 714 11.34 31.64 6.66
C VAL A 714 10.04 32.46 6.76
N GLU A 715 8.97 32.03 6.10
CA GLU A 715 7.66 32.68 6.17
C GLU A 715 7.09 32.70 7.59
N ILE A 716 7.14 31.56 8.29
CA ILE A 716 6.68 31.45 9.68
C ILE A 716 7.55 32.32 10.62
N GLN A 717 8.87 32.37 10.42
CA GLN A 717 9.76 33.22 11.22
C GLN A 717 9.46 34.71 11.05
N ASN A 718 8.99 35.12 9.87
CA ASN A 718 8.66 36.50 9.54
C ASN A 718 7.21 36.88 9.86
N ASN A 719 6.42 36.00 10.48
CA ASN A 719 4.98 36.17 10.71
C ASN A 719 4.17 36.46 9.43
N ASN A 720 4.63 35.96 8.29
CA ASN A 720 3.98 36.13 6.99
C ASN A 720 3.17 34.90 6.56
N SER A 721 2.96 33.93 7.46
CA SER A 721 2.21 32.72 7.14
C SER A 721 0.71 32.98 7.04
N ASP A 722 0.02 32.27 6.14
CA ASP A 722 -1.45 32.32 5.98
C ASP A 722 -2.25 31.75 7.18
N PHE A 723 -1.56 31.28 8.23
CA PHE A 723 -2.17 30.62 9.39
C PHE A 723 -2.17 31.53 10.62
N GLU A 724 -3.30 31.59 11.32
CA GLU A 724 -3.38 32.20 12.67
C GLU A 724 -2.74 31.25 13.70
N LEU A 725 -1.43 31.38 13.92
CA LEU A 725 -0.68 30.57 14.87
C LEU A 725 -0.33 31.37 16.13
N SER A 726 -0.45 30.74 17.29
CA SER A 726 0.17 31.28 18.51
C SER A 726 1.70 31.25 18.40
N GLU A 727 2.40 32.02 19.22
CA GLU A 727 3.88 31.98 19.28
C GLU A 727 4.40 30.56 19.57
N GLY A 728 3.78 29.87 20.52
CA GLY A 728 4.13 28.47 20.85
C GLY A 728 3.86 27.50 19.69
N SER A 729 2.74 27.67 18.99
CA SER A 729 2.40 26.86 17.80
C SER A 729 3.37 27.11 16.64
N SER A 730 3.77 28.36 16.43
CA SER A 730 4.74 28.75 15.40
C SER A 730 6.11 28.11 15.68
N ASN A 731 6.60 28.20 16.92
CA ASN A 731 7.83 27.54 17.35
C ASN A 731 7.75 26.01 17.22
N GLY A 732 6.61 25.42 17.56
CA GLY A 732 6.35 23.99 17.37
C GLY A 732 6.42 23.57 15.91
N LEU A 733 5.78 24.33 15.01
CA LEU A 733 5.82 24.08 13.57
C LEU A 733 7.24 24.22 13.01
N LEU A 734 8.01 25.23 13.43
CA LEU A 734 9.42 25.37 13.05
C LEU A 734 10.27 24.17 13.46
N CYS A 735 10.06 23.60 14.65
CA CYS A 735 10.73 22.37 15.07
C CYS A 735 10.33 21.17 14.20
N LEU A 736 9.06 21.06 13.81
CA LEU A 736 8.58 20.00 12.92
C LEU A 736 9.17 20.11 11.51
N LEU A 737 9.27 21.33 10.97
CA LEU A 737 9.88 21.59 9.67
C LEU A 737 11.36 21.21 9.66
N LYS A 738 12.11 21.54 10.72
CA LYS A 738 13.50 21.11 10.88
C LYS A 738 13.64 19.59 10.85
N ARG A 739 12.82 18.86 11.62
CA ARG A 739 12.82 17.39 11.61
C ARG A 739 12.49 16.83 10.22
N LYS A 740 11.50 17.39 9.52
CA LYS A 740 11.17 16.98 8.15
C LYS A 740 12.29 17.26 7.15
N LEU A 741 13.03 18.36 7.32
CA LEU A 741 14.21 18.64 6.50
C LEU A 741 15.30 17.60 6.70
N GLU A 742 15.55 17.17 7.94
CA GLU A 742 16.50 16.08 8.23
C GLU A 742 16.05 14.76 7.59
N ASP A 743 14.77 14.38 7.74
CA ASP A 743 14.20 13.18 7.10
C ASP A 743 14.33 13.24 5.56
N LEU A 744 14.06 14.41 4.98
CA LEU A 744 14.15 14.62 3.54
C LEU A 744 15.59 14.55 3.03
N GLN A 745 16.55 15.11 3.77
CA GLN A 745 17.98 15.00 3.47
C GLN A 745 18.45 13.55 3.51
N PHE A 746 17.96 12.76 4.48
CA PHE A 746 18.22 11.32 4.51
C PHE A 746 17.69 10.61 3.25
N LEU A 747 16.45 10.90 2.84
CA LEU A 747 15.86 10.35 1.63
C LEU A 747 16.61 10.76 0.35
N GLN A 748 17.01 12.03 0.24
CA GLN A 748 17.84 12.53 -0.86
C GLN A 748 19.19 11.81 -0.90
N ASN A 749 19.87 11.65 0.23
CA ASN A 749 21.15 10.94 0.28
C ASN A 749 21.02 9.47 -0.19
N LYS A 750 19.99 8.77 0.29
CA LYS A 750 19.67 7.40 -0.13
C LYS A 750 19.35 7.33 -1.63
N ALA A 751 18.54 8.25 -2.14
CA ALA A 751 18.17 8.30 -3.55
C ALA A 751 19.39 8.58 -4.45
N ARG A 752 20.21 9.56 -4.08
CA ARG A 752 21.45 9.93 -4.79
C ARG A 752 22.41 8.74 -4.90
N MET A 753 22.64 8.03 -3.80
CA MET A 753 23.48 6.84 -3.79
C MET A 753 22.96 5.78 -4.77
N LEU A 754 21.66 5.44 -4.68
CA LEU A 754 21.03 4.44 -5.53
C LEU A 754 21.03 4.82 -7.01
N TYR A 755 20.85 6.10 -7.35
CA TYR A 755 20.84 6.57 -8.73
C TYR A 755 22.23 6.62 -9.34
N ARG A 756 23.24 7.12 -8.61
CA ARG A 756 24.64 7.07 -9.08
C ARG A 756 25.11 5.64 -9.33
N GLN A 757 24.78 4.74 -8.41
CA GLN A 757 25.18 3.33 -8.53
C GLN A 757 24.46 2.62 -9.68
N CYS A 758 23.13 2.70 -9.75
CA CYS A 758 22.36 1.87 -10.68
C CYS A 758 22.15 2.52 -12.05
N VAL A 759 21.99 3.85 -12.10
CA VAL A 759 21.59 4.57 -13.33
C VAL A 759 22.81 5.16 -14.04
N LEU A 760 23.75 5.74 -13.28
CA LEU A 760 24.96 6.39 -13.83
C LEU A 760 26.17 5.45 -13.97
N GLY A 761 26.09 4.21 -13.48
CA GLY A 761 27.12 3.20 -13.67
C GLY A 761 28.44 3.46 -12.91
N GLN A 762 28.41 4.24 -11.82
CA GLN A 762 29.61 4.67 -11.08
C GLN A 762 30.08 3.71 -9.96
N ALA A 763 29.62 2.45 -9.91
CA ALA A 763 30.13 1.45 -8.94
C ALA A 763 30.16 0.01 -9.49
N SER A 764 31.05 -0.80 -8.92
CA SER A 764 31.51 -2.14 -9.33
C SER A 764 30.42 -3.23 -9.34
N ASP A 765 30.61 -4.22 -10.23
CA ASP A 765 29.71 -5.36 -10.52
C ASP A 765 29.27 -6.24 -9.32
N ASN A 766 29.76 -5.99 -8.10
CA ASN A 766 29.61 -6.90 -6.95
C ASN A 766 28.51 -6.55 -5.92
N ILE A 767 27.76 -5.45 -6.05
CA ILE A 767 26.71 -5.07 -5.06
C ILE A 767 25.29 -5.43 -5.54
N LEU A 768 25.12 -5.85 -6.80
CA LEU A 768 23.82 -5.89 -7.48
C LEU A 768 22.91 -7.09 -7.15
N CYS A 769 23.39 -8.11 -6.43
CA CYS A 769 22.67 -9.40 -6.38
C CYS A 769 22.04 -9.77 -5.04
N ASP A 770 22.56 -9.33 -3.89
CA ASP A 770 22.18 -9.96 -2.61
C ASP A 770 21.45 -9.05 -1.62
N ASN A 771 21.69 -7.72 -1.62
CA ASN A 771 20.92 -6.77 -0.80
C ASN A 771 19.59 -6.35 -1.46
N MET A 772 19.33 -6.78 -2.70
CA MET A 772 18.20 -6.33 -3.51
C MET A 772 17.04 -7.34 -3.58
N PHE A 773 17.23 -8.57 -3.07
CA PHE A 773 16.24 -9.65 -3.12
C PHE A 773 15.43 -9.84 -1.84
N ASP A 774 15.85 -9.27 -0.72
CA ASP A 774 15.11 -9.35 0.54
C ASP A 774 14.38 -8.02 0.81
N GLU A 775 13.08 -8.14 1.06
CA GLU A 775 12.11 -7.10 1.43
C GLU A 775 11.71 -6.12 0.31
N GLU A 776 10.78 -6.58 -0.54
CA GLU A 776 9.60 -5.86 -1.09
C GLU A 776 9.06 -6.49 -2.39
N THR A 777 9.29 -7.79 -2.63
CA THR A 777 8.20 -8.57 -3.22
C THR A 777 7.15 -8.77 -2.13
N GLU A 778 6.34 -7.73 -1.89
CA GLU A 778 4.93 -8.00 -1.61
C GLU A 778 4.44 -8.71 -2.86
N ASP A 779 4.62 -10.03 -2.88
CA ASP A 779 4.04 -10.92 -3.86
C ASP A 779 2.53 -10.71 -3.74
N ALA A 780 2.04 -9.82 -4.60
CA ALA A 780 0.65 -9.49 -4.72
C ALA A 780 -0.09 -10.79 -4.96
N ASP A 781 -0.95 -11.11 -4.01
CA ASP A 781 -1.95 -12.16 -4.15
C ASP A 781 -2.91 -11.69 -5.26
N TYR A 782 -2.57 -12.01 -6.52
CA TYR A 782 -3.44 -11.83 -7.69
C TYR A 782 -4.59 -12.83 -7.57
N SER A 783 -5.55 -12.47 -6.71
CA SER A 783 -6.81 -13.17 -6.54
C SER A 783 -7.95 -12.25 -6.95
N SER A 784 -8.25 -12.24 -8.26
CA SER A 784 -9.61 -12.00 -8.72
C SER A 784 -10.49 -13.15 -8.22
N ASP A 785 -10.85 -13.09 -6.93
CA ASP A 785 -12.01 -13.81 -6.42
C ASP A 785 -13.25 -13.08 -6.95
N GLU A 786 -13.57 -13.30 -8.23
CA GLU A 786 -14.97 -13.34 -8.64
C GLU A 786 -15.55 -14.65 -8.09
N THR A 787 -15.92 -14.64 -6.82
CA THR A 787 -16.86 -15.65 -6.34
C THR A 787 -18.18 -15.42 -7.07
N HIS A 788 -18.55 -16.39 -7.89
CA HIS A 788 -19.94 -16.64 -8.20
C HIS A 788 -20.76 -16.55 -6.90
N SER A 789 -21.92 -15.93 -7.03
CA SER A 789 -23.02 -15.99 -6.08
C SER A 789 -23.21 -17.41 -5.57
N ASP A 790 -22.74 -17.69 -4.36
CA ASP A 790 -23.41 -18.68 -3.51
C ASP A 790 -24.55 -17.90 -2.85
N GLU A 791 -25.71 -17.93 -3.51
CA GLU A 791 -26.98 -17.82 -2.80
C GLU A 791 -27.09 -19.04 -1.90
N ASP A 792 -26.91 -18.82 -0.60
CA ASP A 792 -27.64 -19.47 0.49
C ASP A 792 -27.72 -18.51 1.70
#